data_AF-A0A8L7TLS3-F1
#
_entry.id   AF-A0A8L7TLS3-F1
#
_cell.length_a   1.000
_cell.length_b   1.000
_cell.length_c   1.000
_cell.angle_alpha   90.00
_cell.angle_beta   90.00
_cell.angle_gamma   90.00
#
_symmetry.space_group_name_H-M   'P 1'
#
loop_
_entity.id
_entity.type
_entity.pdbx_description
1 polymer ?
#
loop_
_entity_poly.entity_id
_entity_poly.type
_entity_poly.pdbx_seq_one_letter_code
_entity_poly.pdbx_strand_id
1 'polypeptide(L)'
;MIQKFQMFIYFTVLIQRAIMEINTFGTQFVTLFPWSNKVSNGTSLTFEIVNASENETATIIIEYDIGLGHFKSMAELSKDVIHVASNSFITHKFDPTTVMTRPLKDDRSSVISVGATRIFISSNLSISIIECIFITRRNGDCFTVLPVTMAGNHYSFSIATFMGISTAYFIPTYTDSYINITTITRESFKRVNRTNRISRFDHGSMIYAYNNSINDSFTVHITSSSPIVILLAIRTQLTDISSESFACTMLMPLPDNVYSRIALRDDFDVHFTPLQSFENCQTHLFLSPPMQSCQTFTVATFRPNSTKLINVEPCNIFDNIVMQWNYHFKDAIIGYASNNTLFQLLRFETYQNLYSFLDMIPAYSQYLTGRMCFPFKNESEQLFLYDISRQQDSIVLDGKVIDAEYVQYFENSFRSITMRKINTTKLERGMHCLESNGRYLLFIFGGNRRNYGYAYAFNAYPTETLKWTMKNDANLYHQDIFGVSFITLFPWMIDENATDNFNTDLSLDILNPHPYMFARVRISYYNGSKGNLTEILYNIKPYTHHKLKMNKIMMTKLYNAYNVSIYKSYYDSRITITSTIPISVTQSCFIGNRIGDSFTVLPLKMAGQNYSFSLPKSVANNSHSIVYLLPSFQTTKISFIAKVDGEEKLYNIKTKAAKNSSIFAYYGSAEEVSMNLWSDKSFQVIIALQRLLIIHNTEHRLDFGCTMAVPMPSQSVCSMENDMSLHDMHYMFIAQHYNYSGFFTMTPSDSKCSAYYVDFFPRKKSTVKEIKRLKFEPATMQHYFQLSGQIFSDFSTMYCRNDYIQVYSFGSSNMEGSYIDFIPSTQQYVTGRSHFVASHYQNWVLIFMDQNAINDIEMDGVFISNNYVYKMLSPNNSGYFALQTVHSTVRLHYVQSTGYYSVHILSDTSENGFYQYFVTLSSYRNIIKNREQKLHSNITTREVTTEKTLLKSSTKPFQKIVCDKELSLNCKSIANNKNESDIIMLDHRNIAKGIRARNMFASGNSIKLTTAALIIIIQLLLLSLIKIV
;
A
#
# COMPACT_ATOMS: atom_id res chain seq x y z
N MET A 1 20.54 -19.18 -30.56
CA MET A 1 20.20 -18.08 -29.62
C MET A 1 18.97 -18.42 -28.77
N ILE A 2 17.89 -18.92 -29.36
CA ILE A 2 16.65 -19.35 -28.67
C ILE A 2 16.90 -20.39 -27.56
N GLN A 3 17.73 -21.42 -27.81
CA GLN A 3 18.09 -22.41 -26.77
C GLN A 3 18.84 -21.81 -25.57
N LYS A 4 19.72 -20.82 -25.79
CA LYS A 4 20.40 -20.12 -24.69
C LYS A 4 19.42 -19.28 -23.87
N PHE A 5 18.40 -18.71 -24.52
CA PHE A 5 17.37 -17.93 -23.84
C PHE A 5 16.41 -18.80 -23.02
N GLN A 6 16.05 -19.98 -23.54
CA GLN A 6 15.28 -20.98 -22.77
C GLN A 6 16.04 -21.48 -21.54
N MET A 7 17.35 -21.73 -21.67
CA MET A 7 18.21 -22.08 -20.53
C MET A 7 18.23 -20.98 -19.45
N PHE A 8 18.28 -19.70 -19.86
CA PHE A 8 18.28 -18.58 -18.92
C PHE A 8 16.95 -18.46 -18.16
N ILE A 9 15.81 -18.69 -18.83
CA ILE A 9 14.48 -18.73 -18.20
C ILE A 9 14.37 -19.93 -17.25
N TYR A 10 14.82 -21.12 -17.67
CA TYR A 10 14.86 -22.28 -16.78
C TYR A 10 15.74 -22.02 -15.54
N PHE A 11 16.89 -21.37 -15.71
CA PHE A 11 17.75 -20.99 -14.59
C PHE A 11 17.12 -19.93 -13.69
N THR A 12 16.39 -18.95 -14.23
CA THR A 12 15.68 -17.96 -13.38
C THR A 12 14.52 -18.61 -12.64
N VAL A 13 13.77 -19.51 -13.27
CA VAL A 13 12.71 -20.29 -12.58
C VAL A 13 13.31 -21.22 -11.53
N LEU A 14 14.49 -21.81 -11.76
CA LEU A 14 15.22 -22.59 -10.75
C LEU A 14 15.78 -21.71 -9.62
N ILE A 15 16.26 -20.50 -9.91
CA ILE A 15 16.69 -19.53 -8.89
C ILE A 15 15.48 -18.97 -8.14
N GLN A 16 14.30 -18.88 -8.75
CA GLN A 16 13.08 -18.45 -8.05
C GLN A 16 12.44 -19.61 -7.28
N ARG A 17 12.66 -20.86 -7.72
CA ARG A 17 12.56 -22.08 -6.92
C ARG A 17 13.76 -22.29 -5.99
N ALA A 18 14.66 -21.31 -5.83
CA ALA A 18 15.61 -21.36 -4.73
C ALA A 18 14.76 -21.54 -3.49
N ILE A 19 14.93 -22.69 -2.85
CA ILE A 19 14.31 -23.06 -1.60
C ILE A 19 14.58 -21.87 -0.70
N MET A 20 13.57 -21.01 -0.48
CA MET A 20 13.72 -19.92 0.46
C MET A 20 13.96 -20.60 1.80
N GLU A 21 15.16 -20.39 2.34
CA GLU A 21 15.60 -21.06 3.54
C GLU A 21 14.69 -20.64 4.69
N ILE A 22 13.84 -21.57 5.13
CA ILE A 22 12.90 -21.35 6.24
C ILE A 22 13.74 -21.13 7.49
N ASN A 23 13.66 -19.95 8.11
CA ASN A 23 14.63 -19.61 9.17
C ASN A 23 14.49 -20.46 10.44
N THR A 24 13.33 -21.05 10.69
CA THR A 24 13.13 -22.03 11.78
C THR A 24 13.75 -23.39 11.49
N PHE A 25 14.16 -23.65 10.26
CA PHE A 25 15.04 -24.76 9.91
C PHE A 25 16.49 -24.28 10.02
N GLY A 26 17.34 -25.06 10.66
CA GLY A 26 18.73 -24.71 10.87
C GLY A 26 19.61 -25.91 11.16
N THR A 27 20.91 -25.64 11.32
CA THR A 27 21.93 -26.66 11.58
C THR A 27 22.42 -26.67 13.02
N GLN A 28 22.11 -25.63 13.81
CA GLN A 28 22.55 -25.47 15.18
C GLN A 28 21.42 -24.97 16.07
N PHE A 29 21.20 -25.64 17.19
CA PHE A 29 20.16 -25.31 18.17
C PHE A 29 20.72 -25.42 19.59
N VAL A 30 20.19 -24.59 20.49
CA VAL A 30 20.42 -24.72 21.93
C VAL A 30 19.09 -24.51 22.63
N THR A 31 18.69 -25.49 23.45
CA THR A 31 17.44 -25.45 24.22
C THR A 31 17.64 -26.13 25.59
N LEU A 32 16.57 -26.25 26.37
CA LEU A 32 16.51 -26.97 27.63
C LEU A 32 15.08 -27.37 27.97
N PHE A 33 14.93 -28.41 28.80
CA PHE A 33 13.63 -28.76 29.36
C PHE A 33 13.35 -27.95 30.64
N PRO A 34 12.42 -26.96 30.61
CA PRO A 34 12.01 -26.21 31.78
C PRO A 34 11.57 -27.09 32.95
N TRP A 35 11.79 -26.58 34.16
CA TRP A 35 11.54 -27.30 35.38
C TRP A 35 10.04 -27.43 35.70
N SER A 36 9.64 -28.59 36.24
CA SER A 36 8.33 -28.82 36.86
C SER A 36 8.44 -29.49 38.23
N ASN A 37 7.57 -29.13 39.16
CA ASN A 37 7.46 -29.79 40.47
C ASN A 37 6.79 -31.18 40.40
N LYS A 38 6.18 -31.53 39.25
CA LYS A 38 5.34 -32.73 39.11
C LYS A 38 5.93 -33.79 38.18
N VAL A 39 7.25 -33.81 38.04
CA VAL A 39 7.92 -34.90 37.31
C VAL A 39 7.50 -36.23 37.90
N SER A 40 6.97 -37.12 37.06
CA SER A 40 6.38 -38.39 37.45
C SER A 40 6.76 -39.47 36.44
N ASN A 41 6.39 -40.72 36.70
CA ASN A 41 6.55 -41.81 35.72
C ASN A 41 5.79 -41.56 34.41
N GLY A 42 4.85 -40.61 34.39
CA GLY A 42 4.13 -40.18 33.19
C GLY A 42 4.84 -39.08 32.40
N THR A 43 5.97 -38.57 32.89
CA THR A 43 6.70 -37.49 32.23
C THR A 43 7.37 -37.99 30.95
N SER A 44 7.18 -37.27 29.85
CA SER A 44 7.77 -37.58 28.56
C SER A 44 8.40 -36.31 27.99
N LEU A 45 9.71 -36.39 27.78
CA LEU A 45 10.53 -35.34 27.19
C LEU A 45 11.04 -35.85 25.85
N THR A 46 10.65 -35.20 24.76
CA THR A 46 10.97 -35.67 23.42
C THR A 46 11.31 -34.52 22.49
N PHE A 47 12.26 -34.78 21.60
CA PHE A 47 12.46 -34.00 20.39
C PHE A 47 11.92 -34.76 19.20
N GLU A 48 11.24 -34.03 18.32
CA GLU A 48 10.90 -34.51 16.99
C GLU A 48 11.78 -33.80 16.02
N ILE A 49 12.63 -34.58 15.36
CA ILE A 49 13.67 -34.05 14.49
C ILE A 49 13.29 -34.40 13.07
N VAL A 50 13.08 -33.37 12.26
CA VAL A 50 12.55 -33.45 10.91
C VAL A 50 13.63 -33.10 9.92
N ASN A 51 13.91 -34.02 9.00
CA ASN A 51 14.78 -33.79 7.86
C ASN A 51 13.92 -33.61 6.60
N ALA A 52 13.80 -32.36 6.15
CA ALA A 52 13.04 -32.02 4.95
C ALA A 52 13.86 -32.18 3.65
N SER A 53 15.15 -32.51 3.72
CA SER A 53 15.97 -32.79 2.54
C SER A 53 15.37 -33.96 1.77
N GLU A 54 15.24 -33.84 0.45
CA GLU A 54 14.64 -34.89 -0.39
C GLU A 54 15.60 -36.08 -0.57
N ASN A 55 16.91 -35.82 -0.58
CA ASN A 55 17.90 -36.79 -1.04
C ASN A 55 18.96 -37.15 0.00
N GLU A 56 19.14 -36.35 1.05
CA GLU A 56 20.26 -36.50 1.97
C GLU A 56 19.80 -36.87 3.38
N THR A 57 20.52 -37.80 4.01
CA THR A 57 20.32 -38.18 5.42
C THR A 57 21.03 -37.19 6.33
N ALA A 58 20.29 -36.59 7.26
CA ALA A 58 20.86 -35.72 8.27
C ALA A 58 21.54 -36.55 9.36
N THR A 59 22.79 -36.20 9.69
CA THR A 59 23.50 -36.68 10.86
C THR A 59 23.44 -35.59 11.93
N ILE A 60 22.92 -35.95 13.09
CA ILE A 60 22.63 -35.04 14.18
C ILE A 60 23.40 -35.48 15.41
N ILE A 61 24.06 -34.54 16.05
CA ILE A 61 24.77 -34.72 17.30
C ILE A 61 24.00 -33.94 18.36
N ILE A 62 23.53 -34.65 19.39
CA ILE A 62 22.86 -34.07 20.55
C ILE A 62 23.80 -34.21 21.75
N GLU A 63 24.22 -33.09 22.31
CA GLU A 63 25.09 -33.02 23.48
C GLU A 63 24.34 -32.35 24.63
N TYR A 64 24.30 -32.99 25.80
CA TYR A 64 23.62 -32.44 26.97
C TYR A 64 24.32 -32.78 28.27
N ASP A 65 24.18 -31.87 29.23
CA ASP A 65 24.71 -32.04 30.58
C ASP A 65 23.75 -32.87 31.43
N ILE A 66 24.26 -33.91 32.10
CA ILE A 66 23.52 -34.66 33.12
C ILE A 66 23.54 -33.81 34.40
N GLY A 67 22.63 -32.85 34.47
CA GLY A 67 22.61 -31.85 35.53
C GLY A 67 22.21 -32.38 36.90
N LEU A 68 23.14 -33.04 37.60
CA LEU A 68 23.18 -33.00 39.05
C LEU A 68 23.98 -31.74 39.41
N GLY A 69 23.29 -30.61 39.65
CA GLY A 69 23.86 -29.29 39.95
C GLY A 69 24.76 -29.19 41.21
N HIS A 70 25.29 -30.31 41.69
CA HIS A 70 26.26 -30.42 42.78
C HIS A 70 27.65 -30.89 42.35
N PHE A 71 27.88 -31.30 41.09
CA PHE A 71 29.21 -31.74 40.70
C PHE A 71 30.12 -30.56 40.32
N LYS A 72 31.23 -30.41 41.06
CA LYS A 72 32.35 -29.53 40.71
C LYS A 72 33.22 -30.08 39.56
N SER A 73 33.02 -31.33 39.16
CA SER A 73 33.67 -31.90 37.98
C SER A 73 32.78 -31.66 36.76
N MET A 74 33.35 -31.18 35.65
CA MET A 74 32.74 -31.32 34.32
C MET A 74 32.32 -32.79 34.18
N ALA A 75 31.03 -33.08 34.30
CA ALA A 75 30.50 -34.38 33.96
C ALA A 75 30.72 -34.57 32.45
N GLU A 76 31.05 -35.79 32.02
CA GLU A 76 31.05 -36.12 30.59
C GLU A 76 29.69 -35.73 30.01
N LEU A 77 29.71 -34.84 29.01
CA LEU A 77 28.52 -34.52 28.23
C LEU A 77 28.02 -35.83 27.61
N SER A 78 26.77 -36.19 27.88
CA SER A 78 26.13 -37.25 27.13
C SER A 78 26.02 -36.82 25.69
N LYS A 79 26.43 -37.69 24.77
CA LYS A 79 26.47 -37.42 23.34
C LYS A 79 25.76 -38.52 22.60
N ASP A 80 24.63 -38.17 22.00
CA ASP A 80 23.90 -39.05 21.09
C ASP A 80 24.20 -38.64 19.65
N VAL A 81 24.44 -39.63 18.79
CA VAL A 81 24.56 -39.43 17.34
C VAL A 81 23.39 -40.14 16.69
N ILE A 82 22.60 -39.39 15.94
CA ILE A 82 21.37 -39.88 15.33
C ILE A 82 21.38 -39.59 13.83
N HIS A 83 20.85 -40.52 13.06
CA HIS A 83 20.68 -40.38 11.61
C HIS A 83 19.19 -40.32 11.27
N VAL A 84 18.79 -39.26 10.56
CA VAL A 84 17.41 -39.05 10.10
C VAL A 84 17.42 -39.12 8.58
N ALA A 85 16.78 -40.14 8.03
CA ALA A 85 16.70 -40.35 6.58
C ALA A 85 16.09 -39.14 5.87
N SER A 86 16.33 -39.02 4.57
CA SER A 86 15.73 -37.95 3.76
C SER A 86 14.20 -38.00 3.81
N ASN A 87 13.58 -36.83 3.79
CA ASN A 87 12.13 -36.61 3.83
C ASN A 87 11.43 -37.42 4.94
N SER A 88 12.04 -37.47 6.12
CA SER A 88 11.59 -38.27 7.25
C SER A 88 11.75 -37.53 8.57
N PHE A 89 11.23 -38.12 9.65
CA PHE A 89 11.40 -37.62 11.00
C PHE A 89 11.61 -38.76 11.98
N ILE A 90 12.16 -38.43 13.15
CA ILE A 90 12.28 -39.34 14.28
C ILE A 90 11.80 -38.67 15.55
N THR A 91 11.43 -39.47 16.55
CA THR A 91 11.21 -38.99 17.91
C THR A 91 12.36 -39.49 18.79
N HIS A 92 13.18 -38.57 19.28
CA HIS A 92 14.22 -38.84 20.26
C HIS A 92 13.68 -38.56 21.67
N LYS A 93 13.88 -39.49 22.60
CA LYS A 93 13.28 -39.44 23.95
C LYS A 93 14.37 -39.35 25.01
N PHE A 94 14.18 -38.43 25.94
CA PHE A 94 15.09 -38.22 27.07
C PHE A 94 14.54 -38.85 28.36
N ASP A 95 15.45 -39.21 29.27
CA ASP A 95 15.11 -39.56 30.64
C ASP A 95 14.82 -38.27 31.44
N PRO A 96 13.58 -38.08 31.96
CA PRO A 96 13.24 -36.88 32.73
C PRO A 96 14.08 -36.70 34.00
N THR A 97 14.64 -37.76 34.56
CA THR A 97 15.41 -37.67 35.81
C THR A 97 16.80 -37.09 35.61
N THR A 98 17.34 -37.14 34.38
CA THR A 98 18.70 -36.72 34.05
C THR A 98 18.77 -35.34 33.40
N VAL A 99 17.78 -34.98 32.56
CA VAL A 99 17.88 -33.80 31.69
C VAL A 99 17.06 -32.60 32.18
N MET A 100 15.96 -32.83 32.92
CA MET A 100 15.09 -31.73 33.32
C MET A 100 15.82 -30.77 34.26
N THR A 101 15.80 -29.51 33.90
CA THR A 101 16.47 -28.44 34.63
C THR A 101 15.91 -28.36 36.06
N ARG A 102 16.78 -28.24 37.08
CA ARG A 102 16.37 -27.99 38.46
C ARG A 102 16.87 -26.61 38.90
N PRO A 103 15.99 -25.71 39.38
CA PRO A 103 16.45 -24.47 39.99
C PRO A 103 17.29 -24.81 41.23
N LEU A 104 18.39 -24.09 41.45
CA LEU A 104 19.02 -24.16 42.77
C LEU A 104 18.03 -23.58 43.79
N LYS A 105 18.00 -24.21 44.97
CA LYS A 105 17.02 -23.97 46.05
C LYS A 105 17.07 -22.57 46.68
N ASP A 106 17.76 -21.62 46.07
CA ASP A 106 18.12 -20.36 46.70
C ASP A 106 17.55 -19.12 46.01
N ASP A 107 17.38 -18.11 46.86
CA ASP A 107 17.00 -16.72 46.63
C ASP A 107 15.52 -16.37 46.44
N ARG A 108 15.07 -15.50 47.37
CA ARG A 108 13.88 -14.62 47.28
C ARG A 108 13.96 -13.63 46.11
N SER A 109 14.83 -13.86 45.14
CA SER A 109 15.04 -13.03 43.97
C SER A 109 14.24 -13.60 42.80
N SER A 110 13.85 -12.74 41.89
CA SER A 110 13.21 -13.15 40.64
C SER A 110 14.19 -13.71 39.61
N VAL A 111 15.47 -13.39 39.69
CA VAL A 111 16.46 -13.87 38.71
C VAL A 111 17.19 -15.02 39.37
N ILE A 112 16.78 -16.23 39.02
CA ILE A 112 17.30 -17.45 39.63
C ILE A 112 18.45 -18.02 38.79
N SER A 113 19.43 -18.57 39.48
CA SER A 113 20.47 -19.38 38.86
C SER A 113 19.89 -20.75 38.52
N VAL A 114 20.09 -21.17 37.28
CA VAL A 114 19.53 -22.39 36.73
C VAL A 114 20.69 -23.29 36.34
N GLY A 115 20.60 -24.58 36.70
CA GLY A 115 21.63 -25.58 36.41
C GLY A 115 22.14 -25.53 34.98
N ALA A 116 23.33 -26.07 34.74
CA ALA A 116 23.98 -26.06 33.43
C ALA A 116 23.30 -26.94 32.36
N THR A 117 22.15 -27.55 32.65
CA THR A 117 21.35 -28.40 31.76
C THR A 117 20.91 -27.62 30.52
N ARG A 118 21.74 -27.68 29.49
CA ARG A 118 21.44 -27.23 28.13
C ARG A 118 21.63 -28.41 27.21
N ILE A 119 20.84 -28.41 26.14
CA ILE A 119 20.90 -29.40 25.08
C ILE A 119 21.36 -28.68 23.83
N PHE A 120 22.54 -29.03 23.36
CA PHE A 120 23.16 -28.51 22.15
C PHE A 120 22.90 -29.52 21.04
N ILE A 121 22.33 -29.06 19.94
CA ILE A 121 22.06 -29.90 18.79
C ILE A 121 22.80 -29.31 17.60
N SER A 122 23.61 -30.13 16.93
CA SER A 122 24.25 -29.77 15.67
C SER A 122 23.90 -30.79 14.60
N SER A 123 23.68 -30.33 13.39
CA SER A 123 23.39 -31.16 12.23
C SER A 123 24.21 -30.70 11.03
N ASN A 124 24.58 -31.65 10.18
CA ASN A 124 25.21 -31.35 8.89
C ASN A 124 24.23 -30.74 7.87
N LEU A 125 22.92 -30.90 8.08
CA LEU A 125 21.85 -30.38 7.22
C LEU A 125 20.89 -29.50 8.00
N SER A 126 20.14 -28.67 7.28
CA SER A 126 19.08 -27.85 7.86
C SER A 126 17.89 -28.74 8.26
N ILE A 127 17.60 -28.80 9.55
CA ILE A 127 16.54 -29.62 10.15
C ILE A 127 15.57 -28.74 10.93
N SER A 128 14.38 -29.26 11.25
CA SER A 128 13.46 -28.65 12.22
C SER A 128 13.36 -29.51 13.46
N ILE A 129 13.24 -28.87 14.63
CA ILE A 129 13.11 -29.54 15.93
C ILE A 129 11.86 -29.04 16.62
N ILE A 130 10.96 -29.97 16.95
CA ILE A 130 9.82 -29.71 17.83
C ILE A 130 10.14 -30.30 19.20
N GLU A 131 10.12 -29.46 20.22
CA GLU A 131 10.31 -29.87 21.61
C GLU A 131 8.95 -30.08 22.27
N CYS A 132 8.72 -31.29 22.79
CA CYS A 132 7.48 -31.66 23.46
C CYS A 132 7.74 -32.09 24.92
N ILE A 133 7.02 -31.45 25.83
CA ILE A 133 7.19 -31.57 27.28
C ILE A 133 5.86 -31.97 27.90
N PHE A 134 5.69 -33.25 28.17
CA PHE A 134 4.50 -33.75 28.87
C PHE A 134 4.86 -34.11 30.29
N ILE A 135 4.46 -33.29 31.26
CA ILE A 135 4.69 -33.56 32.69
C ILE A 135 3.84 -34.76 33.13
N THR A 136 2.61 -34.84 32.61
CA THR A 136 1.69 -35.97 32.79
C THR A 136 1.17 -36.43 31.45
N ARG A 137 0.35 -37.49 31.41
CA ARG A 137 -0.24 -37.99 30.15
C ARG A 137 -1.07 -36.96 29.38
N ARG A 138 -1.60 -35.93 30.07
CA ARG A 138 -2.52 -34.93 29.50
C ARG A 138 -2.04 -33.49 29.60
N ASN A 139 -1.23 -33.18 30.62
CA ASN A 139 -0.68 -31.84 30.84
C ASN A 139 0.74 -31.75 30.29
N GLY A 140 0.93 -30.82 29.37
CA GLY A 140 2.18 -30.60 28.66
C GLY A 140 1.96 -29.75 27.42
N ASP A 141 3.05 -29.39 26.77
CA ASP A 141 3.04 -28.52 25.60
C ASP A 141 4.08 -28.96 24.57
N CYS A 142 3.98 -28.46 23.35
CA CYS A 142 4.95 -28.63 22.28
C CYS A 142 5.20 -27.29 21.60
N PHE A 143 6.45 -27.01 21.21
CA PHE A 143 6.81 -25.79 20.49
C PHE A 143 7.97 -26.03 19.52
N THR A 144 8.09 -25.16 18.52
CA THR A 144 9.22 -25.16 17.58
C THR A 144 10.46 -24.57 18.23
N VAL A 145 11.56 -25.32 18.23
CA VAL A 145 12.85 -24.85 18.74
C VAL A 145 13.47 -23.93 17.70
N LEU A 146 13.85 -22.72 18.12
CA LEU A 146 14.47 -21.75 17.23
C LEU A 146 15.96 -22.08 17.05
N PRO A 147 16.48 -22.11 15.81
CA PRO A 147 17.90 -22.29 15.59
C PRO A 147 18.69 -21.08 16.09
N VAL A 148 19.97 -21.30 16.34
CA VAL A 148 20.91 -20.26 16.81
C VAL A 148 20.99 -19.08 15.84
N THR A 149 20.80 -19.32 14.54
CA THR A 149 20.73 -18.27 13.50
C THR A 149 19.54 -17.31 13.67
N MET A 150 18.48 -17.71 14.38
CA MET A 150 17.36 -16.85 14.73
C MET A 150 17.54 -16.13 16.06
N ALA A 151 18.60 -16.39 16.82
CA ALA A 151 18.83 -15.72 18.09
C ALA A 151 18.96 -14.19 17.91
N GLY A 152 18.48 -13.43 18.89
CA GLY A 152 18.51 -11.98 18.83
C GLY A 152 18.82 -11.35 20.18
N ASN A 153 18.88 -10.02 20.16
CA ASN A 153 19.27 -9.23 21.34
C ASN A 153 18.09 -8.58 22.07
N HIS A 154 16.90 -8.60 21.47
CA HIS A 154 15.74 -7.86 21.94
C HIS A 154 14.52 -8.78 21.99
N TYR A 155 13.86 -8.83 23.14
CA TYR A 155 12.66 -9.62 23.34
C TYR A 155 11.63 -8.84 24.16
N SER A 156 10.35 -9.08 23.89
CA SER A 156 9.28 -8.59 24.74
C SER A 156 8.10 -9.55 24.76
N PHE A 157 7.47 -9.66 25.92
CA PHE A 157 6.25 -10.40 26.11
C PHE A 157 5.42 -9.80 27.23
N SER A 158 4.12 -10.05 27.18
CA SER A 158 3.15 -9.63 28.21
C SER A 158 2.42 -10.85 28.74
N ILE A 159 2.03 -10.80 30.01
CA ILE A 159 1.30 -11.86 30.70
C ILE A 159 0.14 -11.23 31.47
N ALA A 160 -1.03 -11.86 31.42
CA ALA A 160 -2.22 -11.44 32.13
C ALA A 160 -2.29 -11.96 33.57
N THR A 161 -3.24 -11.41 34.32
CA THR A 161 -3.52 -11.82 35.71
C THR A 161 -4.17 -13.21 35.78
N PHE A 162 -3.43 -14.20 36.25
CA PHE A 162 -3.93 -15.50 36.70
C PHE A 162 -2.96 -16.10 37.73
N MET A 163 -3.44 -16.91 38.68
CA MET A 163 -2.58 -17.46 39.74
C MET A 163 -1.52 -18.41 39.17
N GLY A 164 -0.25 -18.00 39.20
CA GLY A 164 0.84 -18.80 38.65
C GLY A 164 2.22 -18.18 38.75
N ILE A 165 3.17 -18.77 38.01
CA ILE A 165 4.56 -18.35 37.87
C ILE A 165 4.91 -18.38 36.39
N SER A 166 5.49 -17.29 35.89
CA SER A 166 6.16 -17.25 34.59
C SER A 166 7.66 -17.34 34.78
N THR A 167 8.32 -18.17 33.98
CA THR A 167 9.78 -18.34 33.98
C THR A 167 10.32 -18.14 32.57
N ALA A 168 11.16 -17.11 32.36
CA ALA A 168 11.88 -16.90 31.11
C ALA A 168 13.35 -17.32 31.26
N TYR A 169 13.76 -18.38 30.58
CA TYR A 169 15.13 -18.92 30.61
C TYR A 169 15.99 -18.25 29.55
N PHE A 170 17.16 -17.73 29.94
CA PHE A 170 18.06 -17.02 29.03
C PHE A 170 19.19 -17.91 28.55
N ILE A 171 19.14 -18.32 27.29
CA ILE A 171 20.06 -19.32 26.72
C ILE A 171 21.03 -18.61 25.77
N PRO A 172 22.32 -18.47 26.15
CA PRO A 172 23.33 -17.88 25.28
C PRO A 172 23.69 -18.82 24.14
N THR A 173 23.96 -18.26 22.95
CA THR A 173 24.14 -19.04 21.73
C THR A 173 25.57 -19.06 21.17
N TYR A 174 26.35 -18.00 21.39
CA TYR A 174 27.73 -17.89 20.87
C TYR A 174 28.77 -17.52 21.94
N THR A 175 28.38 -16.65 22.87
CA THR A 175 29.26 -16.07 23.88
C THR A 175 28.43 -15.66 25.09
N ASP A 176 29.13 -15.44 26.19
CA ASP A 176 28.61 -14.78 27.37
C ASP A 176 27.86 -13.50 27.01
N SER A 177 26.66 -13.32 27.59
CA SER A 177 25.79 -12.19 27.28
C SER A 177 25.30 -11.52 28.56
N TYR A 178 25.41 -10.19 28.61
CA TYR A 178 24.86 -9.34 29.66
C TYR A 178 23.39 -9.08 29.36
N ILE A 179 22.52 -9.46 30.31
CA ILE A 179 21.07 -9.36 30.14
C ILE A 179 20.52 -8.26 31.03
N ASN A 180 19.70 -7.39 30.43
CA ASN A 180 18.94 -6.36 31.11
C ASN A 180 17.45 -6.68 31.01
N ILE A 181 16.78 -6.67 32.15
CA ILE A 181 15.36 -7.00 32.26
C ILE A 181 14.64 -5.81 32.84
N THR A 182 13.61 -5.35 32.13
CA THR A 182 12.68 -4.35 32.62
C THR A 182 11.29 -4.96 32.69
N THR A 183 10.69 -4.94 33.88
CA THR A 183 9.30 -5.35 34.08
C THR A 183 8.44 -4.15 34.44
N ILE A 184 7.28 -4.07 33.82
CA ILE A 184 6.26 -3.05 34.02
C ILE A 184 5.03 -3.77 34.58
N THR A 185 4.42 -3.25 35.63
CA THR A 185 3.24 -3.82 36.31
C THR A 185 2.15 -2.76 36.43
N ARG A 186 0.90 -3.17 36.69
CA ARG A 186 -0.25 -2.24 36.80
C ARG A 186 -0.19 -1.35 38.03
N GLU A 187 -0.02 -1.92 39.23
CA GLU A 187 -0.09 -1.19 40.51
C GLU A 187 1.12 -0.30 40.79
N SER A 188 2.19 -0.45 40.02
CA SER A 188 3.34 0.42 40.16
C SER A 188 4.09 0.51 38.84
N PHE A 189 4.43 1.74 38.47
CA PHE A 189 5.63 2.03 37.67
C PHE A 189 6.91 1.61 38.43
N LYS A 190 6.89 0.55 39.25
CA LYS A 190 8.10 -0.09 39.75
C LYS A 190 8.78 -0.73 38.56
N ARG A 191 9.55 0.12 37.88
CA ARG A 191 10.63 -0.26 37.02
C ARG A 191 11.63 -1.01 37.90
N VAL A 192 11.47 -2.32 37.98
CA VAL A 192 12.52 -3.15 38.56
C VAL A 192 13.51 -3.41 37.44
N ASN A 193 14.46 -2.47 37.25
CA ASN A 193 15.66 -2.78 36.46
C ASN A 193 16.42 -3.84 37.25
N ARG A 194 16.29 -5.10 36.84
CA ARG A 194 17.00 -6.20 37.48
C ARG A 194 18.31 -6.37 36.73
N THR A 195 19.37 -6.19 37.50
CA THR A 195 20.80 -6.02 37.19
C THR A 195 21.34 -6.89 36.05
N ASN A 196 22.33 -6.30 35.33
CA ASN A 196 23.26 -6.97 34.42
C ASN A 196 23.72 -8.33 34.99
N ARG A 197 23.24 -9.43 34.42
CA ARG A 197 23.75 -10.78 34.70
C ARG A 197 24.38 -11.34 33.44
N ILE A 198 25.54 -11.99 33.60
CA ILE A 198 26.24 -12.69 32.53
C ILE A 198 25.64 -14.09 32.44
N SER A 199 24.85 -14.39 31.41
CA SER A 199 24.54 -15.78 31.07
C SER A 199 25.73 -16.33 30.30
N ARG A 200 26.41 -17.33 30.86
CA ARG A 200 27.66 -17.85 30.30
C ARG A 200 27.43 -18.88 29.22
N PHE A 201 28.20 -18.83 28.15
CA PHE A 201 28.09 -19.76 27.02
C PHE A 201 28.76 -21.10 27.30
N ASP A 202 29.89 -21.13 28.01
CA ASP A 202 30.71 -22.33 28.22
C ASP A 202 29.91 -23.55 28.67
N HIS A 203 30.18 -24.75 28.12
CA HIS A 203 29.55 -25.98 28.60
C HIS A 203 29.77 -26.17 30.11
N GLY A 204 28.73 -26.62 30.82
CA GLY A 204 28.76 -26.75 32.28
C GLY A 204 28.61 -25.43 33.04
N SER A 205 28.57 -24.27 32.37
CA SER A 205 28.28 -23.01 33.04
C SER A 205 26.80 -22.86 33.37
N MET A 206 26.53 -22.21 34.50
CA MET A 206 25.18 -21.84 34.92
C MET A 206 24.56 -20.83 33.96
N ILE A 207 23.27 -20.99 33.68
CA ILE A 207 22.46 -19.97 33.02
C ILE A 207 21.52 -19.34 34.05
N TYR A 208 20.77 -18.33 33.62
CA TYR A 208 19.83 -17.62 34.48
C TYR A 208 18.42 -17.70 33.90
N ALA A 209 17.43 -17.64 34.78
CA ALA A 209 16.04 -17.46 34.40
C ALA A 209 15.37 -16.35 35.22
N TYR A 210 14.42 -15.67 34.59
CA TYR A 210 13.57 -14.68 35.23
C TYR A 210 12.23 -15.31 35.64
N ASN A 211 12.06 -15.52 36.94
CA ASN A 211 10.82 -15.91 37.60
C ASN A 211 10.03 -14.68 38.04
N ASN A 212 8.75 -14.65 37.69
CA ASN A 212 7.81 -13.68 38.23
C ASN A 212 6.52 -14.38 38.65
N SER A 213 6.04 -14.08 39.86
CA SER A 213 4.70 -14.49 40.30
C SER A 213 3.67 -13.70 39.52
N ILE A 214 2.68 -14.41 38.97
CA ILE A 214 1.60 -13.83 38.18
C ILE A 214 0.48 -13.51 39.17
N ASN A 215 0.56 -12.33 39.79
CA ASN A 215 -0.51 -11.83 40.67
C ASN A 215 -1.30 -10.69 40.01
N ASP A 216 -0.73 -10.11 38.95
CA ASP A 216 -1.30 -9.03 38.17
C ASP A 216 -0.71 -9.10 36.75
N SER A 217 -1.25 -8.30 35.83
CA SER A 217 -0.77 -8.23 34.44
C SER A 217 0.54 -7.45 34.38
N PHE A 218 1.51 -7.98 33.63
CA PHE A 218 2.83 -7.37 33.47
C PHE A 218 3.37 -7.50 32.05
N THR A 219 4.26 -6.58 31.68
CA THR A 219 5.03 -6.60 30.43
C THR A 219 6.50 -6.67 30.78
N VAL A 220 7.24 -7.53 30.06
CA VAL A 220 8.68 -7.68 30.22
C VAL A 220 9.37 -7.27 28.91
N HIS A 221 10.40 -6.43 29.03
CA HIS A 221 11.34 -6.11 27.97
C HIS A 221 12.72 -6.62 28.37
N ILE A 222 13.35 -7.39 27.48
CA ILE A 222 14.67 -7.97 27.69
C ILE A 222 15.59 -7.48 26.58
N THR A 223 16.76 -6.98 26.99
CA THR A 223 17.85 -6.66 26.07
C THR A 223 19.11 -7.41 26.47
N SER A 224 19.88 -7.86 25.48
CA SER A 224 21.11 -8.61 25.70
C SER A 224 22.27 -8.03 24.90
N SER A 225 23.50 -8.16 25.41
CA SER A 225 24.71 -7.66 24.72
C SER A 225 25.14 -8.53 23.54
N SER A 226 24.69 -9.78 23.53
CA SER A 226 24.96 -10.75 22.48
C SER A 226 23.73 -11.64 22.27
N PRO A 227 23.57 -12.25 21.06
CA PRO A 227 22.36 -13.00 20.73
C PRO A 227 22.11 -14.16 21.69
N ILE A 228 20.90 -14.19 22.23
CA ILE A 228 20.40 -15.29 23.07
C ILE A 228 19.10 -15.80 22.47
N VAL A 229 18.68 -16.99 22.89
CA VAL A 229 17.29 -17.45 22.72
C VAL A 229 16.62 -17.50 24.09
N ILE A 230 15.30 -17.28 24.13
CA ILE A 230 14.55 -17.24 25.39
C ILE A 230 13.44 -18.29 25.33
N LEU A 231 13.45 -19.22 26.29
CA LEU A 231 12.34 -20.15 26.50
C LEU A 231 11.45 -19.60 27.61
N LEU A 232 10.18 -19.37 27.31
CA LEU A 232 9.18 -18.91 28.28
C LEU A 232 8.29 -20.08 28.69
N ALA A 233 8.21 -20.34 29.98
CA ALA A 233 7.31 -21.31 30.58
C ALA A 233 6.34 -20.63 31.55
N ILE A 234 5.08 -21.05 31.52
CA ILE A 234 4.02 -20.58 32.38
C ILE A 234 3.46 -21.77 33.17
N ARG A 235 3.38 -21.61 34.48
CA ARG A 235 2.87 -22.62 35.42
C ARG A 235 1.76 -22.01 36.25
N THR A 236 0.55 -22.54 36.16
CA THR A 236 -0.62 -21.89 36.77
C THR A 236 -1.49 -22.89 37.52
N GLN A 237 -2.27 -22.40 38.49
CA GLN A 237 -3.35 -23.16 39.10
C GLN A 237 -4.66 -22.60 38.56
N LEU A 238 -5.20 -23.25 37.51
CA LEU A 238 -6.39 -22.80 36.81
C LEU A 238 -7.71 -23.13 37.54
N THR A 239 -7.67 -24.11 38.47
CA THR A 239 -8.80 -24.52 39.31
C THR A 239 -8.33 -24.81 40.73
N ASP A 240 -9.25 -24.94 41.68
CA ASP A 240 -8.96 -25.41 43.05
C ASP A 240 -8.45 -26.86 43.09
N ILE A 241 -8.62 -27.59 41.97
CA ILE A 241 -8.06 -28.93 41.80
C ILE A 241 -6.55 -28.75 41.62
N SER A 242 -5.78 -29.41 42.47
CA SER A 242 -4.32 -29.25 42.65
C SER A 242 -3.45 -29.48 41.39
N SER A 243 -4.01 -29.66 40.20
CA SER A 243 -3.30 -29.75 38.94
C SER A 243 -2.75 -28.38 38.49
N GLU A 244 -1.47 -28.16 38.76
CA GLU A 244 -0.64 -27.18 38.04
C GLU A 244 -0.75 -27.43 36.53
N SER A 245 -1.25 -26.45 35.78
CA SER A 245 -1.22 -26.41 34.32
C SER A 245 0.15 -25.89 33.86
N PHE A 246 0.65 -26.42 32.76
CA PHE A 246 1.97 -26.07 32.23
C PHE A 246 1.86 -25.74 30.75
N ALA A 247 2.50 -24.65 30.34
CA ALA A 247 2.57 -24.21 28.95
C ALA A 247 3.94 -23.58 28.67
N CYS A 248 4.46 -23.71 27.46
CA CYS A 248 5.77 -23.15 27.13
C CYS A 248 5.98 -22.92 25.63
N THR A 249 6.76 -21.89 25.30
CA THR A 249 7.22 -21.61 23.94
C THR A 249 8.60 -20.96 23.95
N MET A 250 9.32 -21.01 22.84
CA MET A 250 10.43 -20.10 22.61
C MET A 250 9.93 -18.75 22.13
N LEU A 251 10.53 -17.68 22.66
CA LEU A 251 10.25 -16.33 22.23
C LEU A 251 11.02 -16.01 20.95
N MET A 252 10.36 -15.27 20.07
CA MET A 252 10.90 -14.77 18.83
C MET A 252 11.55 -13.41 19.07
N PRO A 253 12.77 -13.18 18.57
CA PRO A 253 13.44 -11.91 18.78
C PRO A 253 12.85 -10.80 17.91
N LEU A 254 12.96 -9.59 18.45
CA LEU A 254 12.71 -8.35 17.74
C LEU A 254 13.98 -7.87 17.03
N PRO A 255 13.87 -7.23 15.85
CA PRO A 255 15.01 -6.64 15.16
C PRO A 255 15.74 -5.57 16.00
N ASP A 256 17.06 -5.43 15.87
CA ASP A 256 17.81 -4.43 16.65
C ASP A 256 17.43 -2.96 16.36
N ASN A 257 16.87 -2.70 15.17
CA ASN A 257 16.51 -1.35 14.70
C ASN A 257 15.01 -1.05 14.78
N VAL A 258 14.26 -1.62 15.75
CA VAL A 258 12.87 -1.18 16.00
C VAL A 258 12.85 0.20 16.66
N TYR A 259 13.42 1.22 16.03
CA TYR A 259 13.14 2.59 16.45
C TYR A 259 11.67 2.87 16.11
N SER A 260 10.89 3.13 17.16
CA SER A 260 9.44 3.34 17.18
C SER A 260 8.89 4.51 16.36
N ARG A 261 9.63 5.00 15.38
CA ARG A 261 9.29 6.20 14.61
C ARG A 261 8.80 5.90 13.19
N ILE A 262 8.57 4.63 12.83
CA ILE A 262 8.51 4.27 11.42
C ILE A 262 7.26 3.47 11.10
N ALA A 263 6.45 4.06 10.24
CA ALA A 263 5.19 3.52 9.79
C ALA A 263 5.45 2.35 8.83
N LEU A 264 5.48 1.12 9.34
CA LEU A 264 5.55 -0.09 8.53
C LEU A 264 4.44 -0.12 7.48
N ARG A 265 4.68 -0.85 6.39
CA ARG A 265 3.59 -1.25 5.49
C ARG A 265 2.50 -1.90 6.34
N ASP A 266 1.27 -1.44 6.16
CA ASP A 266 0.09 -1.88 6.89
C ASP A 266 -0.07 -3.40 7.10
N ASP A 267 0.38 -4.21 6.15
CA ASP A 267 0.29 -5.66 6.21
C ASP A 267 1.53 -6.33 6.83
N PHE A 268 2.59 -5.58 7.13
CA PHE A 268 3.87 -6.13 7.59
C PHE A 268 3.76 -6.84 8.94
N ASP A 269 3.12 -6.18 9.89
CA ASP A 269 2.94 -6.68 11.26
C ASP A 269 1.48 -7.04 11.53
N VAL A 270 0.90 -7.84 10.62
CA VAL A 270 -0.44 -8.40 10.78
C VAL A 270 -0.36 -9.81 11.34
N HIS A 271 -0.94 -10.02 12.51
CA HIS A 271 -1.02 -11.32 13.15
C HIS A 271 -2.40 -11.91 12.92
N PHE A 272 -2.48 -13.16 12.47
CA PHE A 272 -3.74 -13.87 12.26
C PHE A 272 -3.90 -14.99 13.28
N THR A 273 -5.02 -14.98 13.98
CA THR A 273 -5.28 -15.86 15.12
C THR A 273 -6.15 -17.04 14.71
N PRO A 274 -5.72 -18.28 14.99
CA PRO A 274 -6.51 -19.49 14.79
C PRO A 274 -7.88 -19.39 15.48
N LEU A 275 -8.95 -19.62 14.73
CA LEU A 275 -10.30 -19.73 15.28
C LEU A 275 -10.58 -21.20 15.64
N GLN A 276 -10.35 -21.57 16.90
CA GLN A 276 -10.71 -22.89 17.40
C GLN A 276 -11.97 -22.79 18.27
N SER A 277 -13.15 -23.10 17.73
CA SER A 277 -14.40 -23.06 18.51
C SER A 277 -14.61 -24.38 19.27
N PHE A 278 -14.14 -24.48 20.51
CA PHE A 278 -14.66 -25.46 21.45
C PHE A 278 -15.31 -24.73 22.62
N GLU A 279 -16.49 -25.19 23.04
CA GLU A 279 -17.26 -24.60 24.15
C GLU A 279 -16.46 -24.54 25.47
N ASN A 280 -15.38 -25.32 25.58
CA ASN A 280 -14.56 -25.46 26.78
C ASN A 280 -13.17 -24.82 26.69
N CYS A 281 -12.80 -24.21 25.57
CA CYS A 281 -11.53 -23.50 25.49
C CYS A 281 -11.67 -22.07 26.04
N GLN A 282 -10.56 -21.49 26.51
CA GLN A 282 -10.44 -20.05 26.77
C GLN A 282 -9.10 -19.55 26.23
N THR A 283 -9.14 -18.74 25.16
CA THR A 283 -7.94 -18.09 24.63
C THR A 283 -7.74 -16.72 25.28
N HIS A 284 -6.51 -16.46 25.71
CA HIS A 284 -6.03 -15.14 26.05
C HIS A 284 -4.93 -14.73 25.08
N LEU A 285 -5.06 -13.52 24.53
CA LEU A 285 -4.04 -12.93 23.69
C LEU A 285 -3.36 -11.80 24.44
N PHE A 286 -2.04 -11.87 24.53
CA PHE A 286 -1.20 -10.90 25.22
C PHE A 286 -0.43 -10.10 24.18
N LEU A 287 -0.80 -8.83 24.06
CA LEU A 287 -0.17 -7.90 23.15
C LEU A 287 1.01 -7.21 23.83
N SER A 288 2.22 -7.38 23.31
CA SER A 288 3.42 -6.80 23.89
C SER A 288 4.05 -5.73 23.00
N PRO A 289 4.25 -4.50 23.50
CA PRO A 289 5.02 -3.49 22.80
C PRO A 289 6.47 -3.96 22.63
N PRO A 290 7.16 -3.59 21.55
CA PRO A 290 8.47 -4.16 21.24
C PRO A 290 9.55 -3.69 22.22
N MET A 291 9.45 -2.43 22.67
CA MET A 291 10.42 -1.80 23.54
C MET A 291 9.70 -0.82 24.47
N GLN A 292 10.20 -0.66 25.69
CA GLN A 292 9.66 0.33 26.63
C GLN A 292 9.73 1.76 26.08
N SER A 293 10.81 2.10 25.35
CA SER A 293 11.04 3.44 24.83
C SER A 293 10.23 3.76 23.58
N CYS A 294 9.40 2.83 23.09
CA CYS A 294 8.61 3.10 21.90
C CYS A 294 7.53 4.16 22.18
N GLN A 295 7.11 4.88 21.14
CA GLN A 295 5.99 5.82 21.24
C GLN A 295 4.68 5.05 21.34
N THR A 296 3.68 5.63 21.99
CA THR A 296 2.32 5.12 21.97
C THR A 296 1.88 4.85 20.53
N PHE A 297 1.31 3.68 20.29
CA PHE A 297 0.85 3.27 18.98
C PHE A 297 -0.56 2.69 19.06
N THR A 298 -1.19 2.54 17.91
CA THR A 298 -2.53 1.97 17.81
C THR A 298 -2.43 0.61 17.11
N VAL A 299 -3.16 -0.36 17.66
CA VAL A 299 -3.36 -1.68 17.08
C VAL A 299 -4.81 -1.77 16.64
N ALA A 300 -5.04 -2.03 15.36
CA ALA A 300 -6.36 -2.33 14.84
C ALA A 300 -6.63 -3.83 14.98
N THR A 301 -7.79 -4.17 15.53
CA THR A 301 -8.28 -5.55 15.60
C THR A 301 -9.41 -5.74 14.61
N PHE A 302 -9.35 -6.83 13.84
CA PHE A 302 -10.28 -7.09 12.74
C PHE A 302 -11.21 -8.23 13.11
N ARG A 303 -12.50 -7.94 13.10
CA ARG A 303 -13.58 -8.93 13.10
C ARG A 303 -14.19 -8.98 11.69
N PRO A 304 -14.93 -10.04 11.31
CA PRO A 304 -15.55 -10.12 9.98
C PRO A 304 -16.30 -8.85 9.56
N ASN A 305 -16.91 -8.13 10.51
CA ASN A 305 -17.78 -6.97 10.23
C ASN A 305 -17.41 -5.69 11.03
N SER A 306 -16.31 -5.66 11.78
CA SER A 306 -15.94 -4.46 12.54
C SER A 306 -14.44 -4.38 12.85
N THR A 307 -13.94 -3.15 12.90
CA THR A 307 -12.57 -2.85 13.35
C THR A 307 -12.64 -2.14 14.70
N LYS A 308 -11.88 -2.61 15.69
CA LYS A 308 -11.69 -1.90 16.97
C LYS A 308 -10.24 -1.43 17.05
N LEU A 309 -10.04 -0.19 17.49
CA LEU A 309 -8.71 0.35 17.74
C LEU A 309 -8.35 0.20 19.22
N ILE A 310 -7.11 -0.23 19.48
CA ILE A 310 -6.51 -0.35 20.80
C ILE A 310 -5.29 0.56 20.84
N ASN A 311 -5.31 1.55 21.73
CA ASN A 311 -4.13 2.37 21.98
C ASN A 311 -3.24 1.64 22.98
N VAL A 312 -1.97 1.46 22.62
CA VAL A 312 -0.96 0.76 23.39
C VAL A 312 0.07 1.78 23.84
N GLU A 313 0.12 2.03 25.15
CA GLU A 313 1.16 2.85 25.78
C GLU A 313 2.21 1.92 26.39
N PRO A 314 3.47 1.93 25.94
CA PRO A 314 4.47 0.96 26.36
C PRO A 314 4.79 1.01 27.86
N CYS A 315 4.59 2.17 28.48
CA CYS A 315 4.84 2.38 29.91
C CYS A 315 3.61 2.12 30.80
N ASN A 316 2.43 1.83 30.22
CA ASN A 316 1.18 1.62 30.96
C ASN A 316 0.52 0.31 30.57
N ILE A 317 0.15 -0.50 31.57
CA ILE A 317 -0.60 -1.73 31.34
C ILE A 317 -2.08 -1.45 31.39
N PHE A 318 -2.73 -1.52 30.23
CA PHE A 318 -4.18 -1.40 30.11
C PHE A 318 -4.86 -2.77 30.12
N ASP A 319 -6.13 -2.80 30.52
CA ASP A 319 -6.98 -3.99 30.35
C ASP A 319 -7.01 -4.50 28.91
N ASN A 320 -6.82 -3.63 27.91
CA ASN A 320 -6.84 -4.01 26.50
C ASN A 320 -5.57 -4.74 26.00
N ILE A 321 -4.46 -4.73 26.77
CA ILE A 321 -3.28 -5.55 26.44
C ILE A 321 -3.63 -7.04 26.53
N VAL A 322 -4.56 -7.36 27.42
CA VAL A 322 -5.09 -8.69 27.65
C VAL A 322 -6.51 -8.73 27.11
N MET A 323 -6.68 -9.34 25.94
CA MET A 323 -8.03 -9.64 25.46
C MET A 323 -8.36 -11.08 25.81
N GLN A 324 -9.25 -11.26 26.78
CA GLN A 324 -9.97 -12.51 26.92
C GLN A 324 -10.93 -12.65 25.73
N TRP A 325 -10.82 -13.76 25.01
CA TRP A 325 -11.68 -14.07 23.89
C TRP A 325 -12.87 -14.90 24.33
N ASN A 326 -14.07 -14.46 23.94
CA ASN A 326 -15.26 -15.31 23.95
C ASN A 326 -15.60 -15.70 22.51
N TYR A 327 -15.61 -17.01 22.25
CA TYR A 327 -15.61 -17.68 20.93
C TYR A 327 -16.87 -17.55 20.07
N HIS A 328 -17.72 -16.54 20.24
CA HIS A 328 -18.80 -16.39 19.27
C HIS A 328 -18.19 -16.07 17.90
N PHE A 329 -18.23 -17.04 16.99
CA PHE A 329 -17.51 -17.06 15.70
C PHE A 329 -17.75 -15.79 14.87
N LYS A 330 -18.95 -15.19 15.01
CA LYS A 330 -19.33 -13.92 14.35
C LYS A 330 -18.62 -12.69 14.92
N ASP A 331 -18.15 -12.75 16.17
CA ASP A 331 -17.48 -11.67 16.90
C ASP A 331 -15.99 -11.92 17.12
N ALA A 332 -15.47 -13.04 16.58
CA ALA A 332 -14.08 -13.42 16.73
C ALA A 332 -13.16 -12.38 16.07
N ILE A 333 -12.11 -11.99 16.78
CA ILE A 333 -11.04 -11.20 16.19
C ILE A 333 -10.20 -12.16 15.35
N ILE A 334 -9.99 -11.84 14.09
CA ILE A 334 -9.27 -12.70 13.14
C ILE A 334 -7.82 -12.23 13.02
N GLY A 335 -7.56 -10.94 13.24
CA GLY A 335 -6.20 -10.45 13.24
C GLY A 335 -6.00 -9.10 13.90
N TYR A 336 -4.72 -8.78 14.03
CA TYR A 336 -4.17 -7.61 14.70
C TYR A 336 -3.16 -6.95 13.79
N ALA A 337 -3.19 -5.63 13.65
CA ALA A 337 -2.16 -4.91 12.90
C ALA A 337 -1.79 -3.60 13.58
N SER A 338 -0.53 -3.19 13.40
CA SER A 338 -0.07 -1.84 13.75
C SER A 338 0.59 -1.16 12.55
N ASN A 339 0.44 0.16 12.45
CA ASN A 339 1.24 0.97 11.51
C ASN A 339 2.63 1.25 12.04
N ASN A 340 2.75 1.66 13.30
CA ASN A 340 3.89 2.47 13.71
C ASN A 340 5.06 1.67 14.27
N THR A 341 4.82 0.40 14.60
CA THR A 341 5.83 -0.41 15.27
C THR A 341 5.48 -1.88 15.21
N LEU A 342 6.50 -2.72 15.39
CA LEU A 342 6.33 -4.16 15.55
C LEU A 342 5.78 -4.44 16.94
N PHE A 343 4.90 -5.41 17.11
CA PHE A 343 4.50 -5.91 18.42
C PHE A 343 4.59 -7.43 18.44
N GLN A 344 4.60 -7.99 19.65
CA GLN A 344 4.53 -9.45 19.82
C GLN A 344 3.13 -9.84 20.29
N LEU A 345 2.61 -10.93 19.74
CA LEU A 345 1.32 -11.48 20.14
C LEU A 345 1.53 -12.90 20.66
N LEU A 346 1.42 -13.04 21.97
CA LEU A 346 1.51 -14.32 22.66
C LEU A 346 0.10 -14.84 22.93
N ARG A 347 -0.15 -16.10 22.67
CA ARG A 347 -1.43 -16.75 22.92
C ARG A 347 -1.28 -17.79 24.01
N PHE A 348 -2.10 -17.66 25.04
CA PHE A 348 -2.25 -18.66 26.09
C PHE A 348 -3.67 -19.20 26.06
N GLU A 349 -3.82 -20.48 25.79
CA GLU A 349 -5.14 -21.11 25.69
C GLU A 349 -5.28 -22.22 26.70
N THR A 350 -6.44 -22.28 27.36
CA THR A 350 -6.78 -23.32 28.32
C THR A 350 -7.93 -24.18 27.79
N TYR A 351 -7.95 -25.47 28.15
CA TYR A 351 -9.06 -26.38 27.91
C TYR A 351 -9.64 -26.83 29.25
N GLN A 352 -10.95 -26.61 29.44
CA GLN A 352 -11.69 -26.87 30.69
C GLN A 352 -11.05 -26.24 31.94
N ASN A 353 -10.20 -25.23 31.78
CA ASN A 353 -9.35 -24.69 32.84
C ASN A 353 -8.53 -25.77 33.57
N LEU A 354 -8.09 -26.81 32.86
CA LEU A 354 -7.28 -27.91 33.41
C LEU A 354 -5.93 -28.06 32.71
N TYR A 355 -5.89 -27.81 31.40
CA TYR A 355 -4.70 -27.97 30.56
C TYR A 355 -4.50 -26.71 29.74
N SER A 356 -3.26 -26.36 29.43
CA SER A 356 -2.95 -25.13 28.71
C SER A 356 -1.82 -25.30 27.71
N PHE A 357 -1.78 -24.44 26.71
CA PHE A 357 -0.61 -24.26 25.86
C PHE A 357 -0.28 -22.78 25.66
N LEU A 358 0.95 -22.52 25.22
CA LEU A 358 1.48 -21.18 24.98
C LEU A 358 2.17 -21.17 23.62
N ASP A 359 1.82 -20.22 22.77
CA ASP A 359 2.53 -20.02 21.50
C ASP A 359 2.60 -18.56 21.08
N MET A 360 3.57 -18.27 20.22
CA MET A 360 3.66 -17.00 19.55
C MET A 360 2.93 -17.06 18.22
N ILE A 361 2.20 -15.99 17.90
CA ILE A 361 1.52 -15.86 16.62
C ILE A 361 2.44 -15.07 15.69
N PRO A 362 3.03 -15.69 14.66
CA PRO A 362 3.89 -14.98 13.72
C PRO A 362 3.13 -13.90 12.95
N ALA A 363 3.81 -12.80 12.65
CA ALA A 363 3.30 -11.77 11.77
C ALA A 363 3.30 -12.23 10.31
N TYR A 364 2.48 -11.62 9.46
CA TYR A 364 2.43 -11.90 8.03
C TYR A 364 3.79 -11.74 7.32
N SER A 365 4.63 -10.82 7.78
CA SER A 365 6.00 -10.65 7.28
C SER A 365 6.89 -11.89 7.47
N GLN A 366 6.46 -12.83 8.31
CA GLN A 366 7.21 -14.02 8.73
C GLN A 366 6.66 -15.31 8.16
N TYR A 367 5.60 -15.22 7.35
CA TYR A 367 5.04 -16.38 6.68
C TYR A 367 6.04 -16.97 5.69
N LEU A 368 5.85 -18.25 5.41
CA LEU A 368 6.72 -19.04 4.55
C LEU A 368 6.29 -18.93 3.09
N THR A 369 7.23 -19.15 2.18
CA THR A 369 6.98 -19.40 0.76
C THR A 369 7.83 -20.59 0.34
N GLY A 370 7.40 -21.36 -0.65
CA GLY A 370 8.06 -22.58 -1.08
C GLY A 370 7.60 -23.81 -0.32
N ARG A 371 8.51 -24.75 -0.07
CA ARG A 371 8.24 -26.08 0.49
C ARG A 371 8.54 -26.16 1.99
N MET A 372 7.59 -26.62 2.79
CA MET A 372 7.75 -26.88 4.23
C MET A 372 7.17 -28.25 4.57
N CYS A 373 7.96 -29.07 5.26
CA CYS A 373 7.57 -30.42 5.62
C CYS A 373 7.36 -30.55 7.13
N PHE A 374 6.26 -31.20 7.54
CA PHE A 374 5.88 -31.44 8.93
C PHE A 374 5.36 -32.87 9.20
N PRO A 375 5.61 -33.43 10.41
CA PRO A 375 5.08 -34.72 10.80
C PRO A 375 3.62 -34.63 11.25
N PHE A 376 2.80 -35.61 10.85
CA PHE A 376 1.44 -35.81 11.34
C PHE A 376 1.33 -37.14 12.09
N LYS A 377 0.94 -37.09 13.37
CA LYS A 377 1.06 -38.25 14.28
C LYS A 377 -0.23 -39.01 14.45
N ASN A 378 -1.34 -38.29 14.56
CA ASN A 378 -2.64 -38.91 14.82
C ASN A 378 -3.80 -37.98 14.48
N GLU A 379 -4.95 -38.60 14.20
CA GLU A 379 -6.23 -37.96 13.86
C GLU A 379 -6.81 -37.01 14.93
N SER A 380 -6.26 -37.00 16.15
CA SER A 380 -6.67 -36.02 17.15
C SER A 380 -5.97 -34.66 17.00
N GLU A 381 -4.86 -34.61 16.25
CA GLU A 381 -4.24 -33.33 15.89
C GLU A 381 -5.15 -32.54 14.96
N GLN A 382 -5.11 -31.22 15.09
CA GLN A 382 -5.80 -30.30 14.20
C GLN A 382 -4.79 -29.41 13.51
N LEU A 383 -4.92 -29.30 12.19
CA LEU A 383 -3.98 -28.60 11.34
C LEU A 383 -4.69 -27.40 10.72
N PHE A 384 -4.31 -26.20 11.16
CA PHE A 384 -4.86 -24.94 10.66
C PHE A 384 -3.85 -24.27 9.76
N LEU A 385 -4.16 -24.24 8.48
CA LEU A 385 -3.35 -23.61 7.46
C LEU A 385 -3.91 -22.24 7.13
N TYR A 386 -3.09 -21.22 7.34
CA TYR A 386 -3.32 -19.88 6.86
C TYR A 386 -2.54 -19.70 5.57
N ASP A 387 -3.22 -19.45 4.46
CA ASP A 387 -2.59 -19.23 3.18
C ASP A 387 -3.12 -17.98 2.48
N ILE A 388 -2.20 -17.34 1.77
CA ILE A 388 -2.49 -16.35 0.76
C ILE A 388 -2.04 -16.97 -0.55
N SER A 389 -2.96 -17.67 -1.18
CA SER A 389 -2.75 -18.21 -2.52
C SER A 389 -2.34 -17.08 -3.48
N ARG A 390 -1.17 -17.22 -4.11
CA ARG A 390 -0.88 -16.54 -5.38
C ARG A 390 -1.57 -17.32 -6.51
N GLN A 391 -1.68 -16.70 -7.69
CA GLN A 391 -2.33 -17.24 -8.90
C GLN A 391 -2.41 -18.77 -8.97
N GLN A 392 -3.59 -19.37 -9.19
CA GLN A 392 -3.83 -20.77 -9.63
C GLN A 392 -3.05 -21.91 -8.92
N ASP A 393 -2.13 -21.57 -8.03
CA ASP A 393 -1.32 -22.38 -7.17
C ASP A 393 -2.10 -22.42 -5.88
N SER A 394 -3.11 -23.29 -5.86
CA SER A 394 -3.59 -23.78 -4.58
C SER A 394 -2.36 -24.29 -3.85
N ILE A 395 -2.11 -23.79 -2.64
CA ILE A 395 -1.21 -24.47 -1.73
C ILE A 395 -1.56 -25.97 -1.77
N VAL A 396 -0.55 -26.79 -2.05
CA VAL A 396 -0.73 -28.24 -2.17
C VAL A 396 -0.14 -28.92 -0.94
N LEU A 397 -0.74 -30.04 -0.55
CA LEU A 397 -0.25 -30.96 0.46
C LEU A 397 0.16 -32.23 -0.27
N ASP A 398 1.45 -32.58 -0.22
CA ASP A 398 2.03 -33.73 -0.92
C ASP A 398 1.76 -33.73 -2.43
N GLY A 399 1.82 -32.54 -3.05
CA GLY A 399 1.52 -32.35 -4.47
C GLY A 399 0.04 -32.47 -4.84
N LYS A 400 -0.86 -32.67 -3.86
CA LYS A 400 -2.31 -32.76 -4.06
C LYS A 400 -3.03 -31.54 -3.51
N VAL A 401 -4.21 -31.26 -4.06
CA VAL A 401 -5.11 -30.23 -3.50
C VAL A 401 -5.48 -30.61 -2.07
N ILE A 402 -5.44 -29.63 -1.17
CA ILE A 402 -5.73 -29.84 0.25
C ILE A 402 -7.20 -30.22 0.45
N ASP A 403 -7.42 -31.40 1.03
CA ASP A 403 -8.72 -31.78 1.58
C ASP A 403 -8.91 -31.07 2.93
N ALA A 404 -9.81 -30.10 2.97
CA ALA A 404 -10.10 -29.31 4.16
C ALA A 404 -11.50 -29.66 4.70
N GLU A 405 -11.61 -29.85 6.02
CA GLU A 405 -12.91 -30.01 6.69
C GLU A 405 -13.78 -28.78 6.51
N TYR A 406 -13.16 -27.61 6.56
CA TYR A 406 -13.76 -26.35 6.15
C TYR A 406 -12.71 -25.34 5.73
N VAL A 407 -13.15 -24.37 4.93
CA VAL A 407 -12.37 -23.25 4.44
C VAL A 407 -13.09 -21.97 4.81
N GLN A 408 -12.37 -21.02 5.38
CA GLN A 408 -12.87 -19.71 5.72
C GLN A 408 -12.05 -18.62 5.05
N TYR A 409 -12.74 -17.75 4.34
CA TYR A 409 -12.14 -16.57 3.71
C TYR A 409 -12.31 -15.40 4.65
N PHE A 410 -11.20 -14.78 5.02
CA PHE A 410 -11.19 -13.58 5.84
C PHE A 410 -10.73 -12.42 4.97
N GLU A 411 -11.66 -11.53 4.67
CA GLU A 411 -11.34 -10.22 4.11
C GLU A 411 -11.18 -9.24 5.27
N ASN A 412 -10.01 -8.63 5.40
CA ASN A 412 -9.82 -7.46 6.26
C ASN A 412 -9.27 -6.29 5.44
N SER A 413 -9.20 -5.11 6.04
CA SER A 413 -8.77 -3.89 5.34
C SER A 413 -7.31 -3.90 4.87
N PHE A 414 -6.53 -4.93 5.19
CA PHE A 414 -5.12 -5.06 4.85
C PHE A 414 -4.80 -6.19 3.87
N ARG A 415 -5.53 -7.31 3.94
CA ARG A 415 -5.37 -8.49 3.08
C ARG A 415 -6.55 -9.46 3.18
N SER A 416 -6.85 -10.12 2.07
CA SER A 416 -7.61 -11.37 2.06
C SER A 416 -6.69 -12.53 2.48
N ILE A 417 -7.10 -13.30 3.47
CA ILE A 417 -6.41 -14.53 3.89
C ILE A 417 -7.39 -15.69 3.91
N THR A 418 -6.93 -16.86 3.48
CA THR A 418 -7.71 -18.09 3.56
C THR A 418 -7.21 -18.90 4.75
N MET A 419 -8.12 -19.31 5.61
CA MET A 419 -7.85 -20.31 6.64
C MET A 419 -8.50 -21.63 6.26
N ARG A 420 -7.74 -22.71 6.37
CA ARG A 420 -8.18 -24.06 6.07
C ARG A 420 -7.91 -24.93 7.28
N LYS A 421 -8.91 -25.68 7.72
CA LYS A 421 -8.67 -26.80 8.64
C LYS A 421 -8.48 -28.07 7.80
N ILE A 422 -7.26 -28.60 7.75
CA ILE A 422 -6.96 -29.81 6.97
C ILE A 422 -7.71 -31.00 7.58
N ASN A 423 -8.28 -31.84 6.73
CA ASN A 423 -9.01 -33.03 7.15
C ASN A 423 -8.08 -34.14 7.63
N THR A 424 -7.85 -34.18 8.94
CA THR A 424 -6.93 -35.12 9.58
C THR A 424 -7.46 -36.55 9.65
N THR A 425 -8.78 -36.76 9.44
CA THR A 425 -9.36 -38.12 9.41
C THR A 425 -8.98 -38.92 8.17
N LYS A 426 -8.55 -38.25 7.10
CA LYS A 426 -8.09 -38.86 5.85
C LYS A 426 -6.59 -38.72 5.62
N LEU A 427 -5.89 -38.00 6.49
CA LEU A 427 -4.45 -37.81 6.39
C LEU A 427 -3.77 -39.06 6.98
N GLU A 428 -2.87 -39.69 6.21
CA GLU A 428 -2.09 -40.82 6.69
C GLU A 428 -1.07 -40.35 7.72
N ARG A 429 -0.69 -41.19 8.69
CA ARG A 429 0.36 -40.82 9.66
C ARG A 429 1.72 -40.84 8.97
N GLY A 430 2.53 -39.80 9.13
CA GLY A 430 3.84 -39.72 8.49
C GLY A 430 4.32 -38.30 8.25
N MET A 431 5.25 -38.15 7.31
CA MET A 431 5.73 -36.86 6.83
C MET A 431 4.82 -36.33 5.72
N HIS A 432 4.44 -35.06 5.84
CA HIS A 432 3.72 -34.33 4.80
C HIS A 432 4.40 -33.01 4.47
N CYS A 433 4.26 -32.55 3.23
CA CYS A 433 4.88 -31.32 2.76
C CYS A 433 3.85 -30.38 2.13
N LEU A 434 3.83 -29.15 2.63
CA LEU A 434 3.10 -28.04 2.04
C LEU A 434 4.00 -27.31 1.05
N GLU A 435 3.45 -27.01 -0.13
CA GLU A 435 4.14 -26.25 -1.16
C GLU A 435 3.24 -25.13 -1.68
N SER A 436 3.76 -23.90 -1.71
CA SER A 436 3.07 -22.75 -2.27
C SER A 436 4.04 -21.69 -2.77
N ASN A 437 3.73 -21.07 -3.90
CA ASN A 437 4.38 -19.84 -4.34
C ASN A 437 3.86 -18.61 -3.57
N GLY A 438 2.70 -18.74 -2.91
CA GLY A 438 2.12 -17.77 -2.01
C GLY A 438 2.68 -17.89 -0.59
N ARG A 439 2.25 -16.96 0.28
CA ARG A 439 2.65 -16.98 1.68
C ARG A 439 1.73 -17.86 2.50
N TYR A 440 2.28 -18.68 3.38
CA TYR A 440 1.49 -19.52 4.27
C TYR A 440 2.12 -19.73 5.64
N LEU A 441 1.29 -20.17 6.58
CA LEU A 441 1.65 -20.51 7.94
C LEU A 441 0.78 -21.68 8.42
N LEU A 442 1.40 -22.67 9.07
CA LEU A 442 0.70 -23.83 9.63
C LEU A 442 0.73 -23.78 11.16
N PHE A 443 -0.45 -23.84 11.78
CA PHE A 443 -0.62 -24.12 13.20
C PHE A 443 -1.01 -25.57 13.42
N ILE A 444 -0.40 -26.21 14.42
CA ILE A 444 -0.70 -27.58 14.85
C ILE A 444 -1.23 -27.53 16.28
N PHE A 445 -2.36 -28.18 16.52
CA PHE A 445 -2.97 -28.32 17.85
C PHE A 445 -3.14 -29.78 18.24
N GLY A 446 -2.86 -30.10 19.50
CA GLY A 446 -3.19 -31.37 20.11
C GLY A 446 -4.69 -31.51 20.42
N GLY A 447 -5.22 -32.73 20.27
CA GLY A 447 -6.63 -33.03 20.48
C GLY A 447 -7.03 -33.37 21.93
N ASN A 448 -8.25 -33.90 22.07
CA ASN A 448 -8.99 -34.17 23.33
C ASN A 448 -8.24 -34.89 24.48
N ARG A 449 -7.03 -35.39 24.27
CA ARG A 449 -6.22 -36.04 25.32
C ARG A 449 -5.00 -35.23 25.76
N ARG A 450 -4.52 -34.27 24.96
CA ARG A 450 -3.32 -33.46 25.21
C ARG A 450 -3.53 -32.08 24.58
N ASN A 451 -3.62 -31.04 25.41
CA ASN A 451 -3.78 -29.67 24.92
C ASN A 451 -2.40 -29.05 24.68
N TYR A 452 -1.96 -28.97 23.43
CA TYR A 452 -0.75 -28.26 23.00
C TYR A 452 -1.05 -27.51 21.71
N GLY A 453 -0.28 -26.46 21.40
CA GLY A 453 -0.51 -25.67 20.19
C GLY A 453 0.71 -24.83 19.84
N TYR A 454 1.08 -24.79 18.56
CA TYR A 454 2.22 -23.99 18.10
C TYR A 454 2.16 -23.71 16.58
N ALA A 455 2.84 -22.65 16.15
CA ALA A 455 3.16 -22.42 14.74
C ALA A 455 4.33 -23.32 14.34
N TYR A 456 4.14 -24.23 13.38
CA TYR A 456 5.12 -25.26 13.06
C TYR A 456 6.45 -24.67 12.58
N ALA A 457 6.39 -23.75 11.62
CA ALA A 457 7.57 -23.07 11.08
C ALA A 457 7.21 -21.67 10.57
N PHE A 458 8.17 -20.75 10.69
CA PHE A 458 8.07 -19.35 10.30
C PHE A 458 9.48 -18.78 10.05
N ASN A 459 9.54 -17.57 9.50
CA ASN A 459 10.77 -16.82 9.24
C ASN A 459 11.05 -15.77 10.33
N ALA A 460 12.31 -15.35 10.44
CA ALA A 460 12.65 -14.15 11.19
C ALA A 460 12.07 -12.91 10.49
N TYR A 461 11.92 -11.79 11.22
CA TYR A 461 11.52 -10.54 10.59
C TYR A 461 12.53 -10.13 9.49
N PRO A 462 12.07 -9.84 8.25
CA PRO A 462 12.97 -9.52 7.15
C PRO A 462 13.56 -8.11 7.32
N THR A 463 14.78 -8.04 7.85
CA THR A 463 15.45 -6.77 8.23
C THR A 463 15.77 -5.86 7.04
N GLU A 464 16.10 -6.40 5.87
CA GLU A 464 16.31 -5.58 4.66
C GLU A 464 15.03 -4.95 4.15
N THR A 465 13.94 -5.73 4.14
CA THR A 465 12.61 -5.21 3.81
C THR A 465 12.22 -4.11 4.79
N LEU A 466 12.44 -4.32 6.09
CA LEU A 466 12.21 -3.30 7.12
C LEU A 466 12.96 -2.01 6.79
N LYS A 467 14.27 -2.06 6.50
CA LYS A 467 15.09 -0.90 6.13
C LYS A 467 14.62 -0.20 4.85
N TRP A 468 14.13 -0.96 3.88
CA TRP A 468 13.64 -0.43 2.61
C TRP A 468 12.29 0.26 2.78
N THR A 469 11.36 -0.37 3.49
CA THR A 469 10.07 0.20 3.92
C THR A 469 10.33 1.53 4.64
N MET A 470 11.22 1.51 5.65
CA MET A 470 11.63 2.72 6.39
C MET A 470 12.15 3.88 5.53
N LYS A 471 12.81 3.60 4.39
CA LYS A 471 13.30 4.66 3.48
C LYS A 471 12.22 5.22 2.56
N ASN A 472 11.17 4.46 2.26
CA ASN A 472 10.19 4.75 1.22
C ASN A 472 8.77 4.98 1.74
N ASP A 473 8.50 4.82 3.04
CA ASP A 473 7.16 4.91 3.67
C ASP A 473 6.46 6.26 3.53
N ALA A 474 7.20 7.31 3.17
CA ALA A 474 6.57 8.58 2.77
C ALA A 474 5.70 8.46 1.51
N ASN A 475 5.44 7.27 0.96
CA ASN A 475 4.62 7.06 -0.24
C ASN A 475 3.38 6.17 -0.06
N LEU A 476 3.19 5.44 1.04
CA LEU A 476 2.07 4.47 1.10
C LEU A 476 0.68 5.13 1.05
N TYR A 477 0.56 6.37 1.53
CA TYR A 477 -0.66 7.18 1.48
C TYR A 477 -0.51 8.50 0.71
N HIS A 478 0.64 8.75 0.11
CA HIS A 478 0.95 10.04 -0.51
C HIS A 478 0.64 10.04 -2.01
N GLN A 479 -0.51 9.48 -2.38
CA GLN A 479 -1.03 9.77 -3.72
C GLN A 479 -1.44 11.22 -3.75
N ASP A 480 -1.15 11.90 -4.85
CA ASP A 480 -1.40 13.33 -4.91
C ASP A 480 -2.89 13.64 -4.88
N ILE A 481 -3.73 12.68 -5.27
CA ILE A 481 -5.18 12.74 -5.14
C ILE A 481 -5.67 12.78 -3.68
N PHE A 482 -4.90 12.20 -2.73
CA PHE A 482 -5.21 12.31 -1.31
C PHE A 482 -4.69 13.64 -0.77
N GLY A 483 -5.57 14.44 -0.19
CA GLY A 483 -5.21 15.76 0.31
C GLY A 483 -6.04 16.19 1.51
N VAL A 484 -5.68 17.34 2.08
CA VAL A 484 -6.32 17.89 3.29
C VAL A 484 -7.22 19.08 2.99
N SER A 485 -7.19 19.61 1.77
CA SER A 485 -7.94 20.81 1.38
C SER A 485 -8.39 20.70 -0.08
N PHE A 486 -9.68 20.93 -0.32
CA PHE A 486 -10.34 20.82 -1.64
C PHE A 486 -11.29 21.99 -1.84
N ILE A 487 -11.46 22.40 -3.10
CA ILE A 487 -12.52 23.31 -3.53
C ILE A 487 -13.22 22.68 -4.72
N THR A 488 -14.55 22.73 -4.70
CA THR A 488 -15.36 22.25 -5.82
C THR A 488 -16.68 23.02 -5.88
N LEU A 489 -17.51 22.70 -6.88
CA LEU A 489 -18.90 23.12 -7.00
C LEU A 489 -19.68 22.09 -7.80
N PHE A 490 -21.00 22.12 -7.69
CA PHE A 490 -21.86 21.34 -8.59
C PHE A 490 -22.09 22.14 -9.88
N PRO A 491 -21.70 21.62 -11.05
CA PRO A 491 -21.99 22.25 -12.32
C PRO A 491 -23.50 22.43 -12.54
N TRP A 492 -23.86 23.37 -13.39
CA TRP A 492 -25.25 23.54 -13.81
C TRP A 492 -25.62 22.42 -14.77
N MET A 493 -26.74 21.75 -14.51
CA MET A 493 -27.38 20.82 -15.45
C MET A 493 -28.76 21.36 -15.84
N ILE A 494 -29.14 21.19 -17.11
CA ILE A 494 -30.41 21.66 -17.68
C ILE A 494 -31.08 20.47 -18.37
N ASP A 495 -32.37 20.29 -18.12
CA ASP A 495 -33.26 19.41 -18.88
C ASP A 495 -34.33 20.30 -19.54
N GLU A 496 -34.46 20.25 -20.86
CA GLU A 496 -35.46 21.06 -21.59
C GLU A 496 -36.88 20.55 -21.41
N ASN A 497 -37.07 19.25 -21.16
CA ASN A 497 -38.41 18.67 -21.01
C ASN A 497 -38.94 18.82 -19.59
N ALA A 498 -38.08 19.16 -18.63
CA ALA A 498 -38.47 19.34 -17.26
C ALA A 498 -38.67 20.82 -16.93
N THR A 499 -39.83 21.14 -16.35
CA THR A 499 -39.92 22.25 -15.39
C THR A 499 -38.73 22.20 -14.42
N ASP A 500 -38.34 23.32 -13.77
CA ASP A 500 -37.29 23.44 -12.72
C ASP A 500 -37.40 22.42 -11.54
N ASN A 501 -38.33 21.48 -11.62
CA ASN A 501 -38.71 20.47 -10.65
C ASN A 501 -38.28 19.03 -11.01
N PHE A 502 -37.12 18.84 -11.64
CA PHE A 502 -36.49 17.51 -11.73
C PHE A 502 -35.79 17.12 -10.41
N ASN A 503 -35.68 15.81 -10.17
CA ASN A 503 -34.96 15.25 -9.03
C ASN A 503 -33.47 15.16 -9.35
N THR A 504 -32.60 15.69 -8.50
CA THR A 504 -31.15 15.61 -8.66
C THR A 504 -30.54 14.80 -7.52
N ASP A 505 -29.64 13.86 -7.83
CA ASP A 505 -28.77 13.24 -6.82
C ASP A 505 -27.38 13.88 -6.91
N LEU A 506 -27.17 14.89 -6.06
CA LEU A 506 -25.88 15.56 -5.92
C LEU A 506 -25.21 15.01 -4.68
N SER A 507 -24.01 14.46 -4.80
CA SER A 507 -23.32 13.92 -3.64
C SER A 507 -21.81 14.11 -3.65
N LEU A 508 -21.26 14.20 -2.44
CA LEU A 508 -19.82 14.14 -2.17
C LEU A 508 -19.56 12.86 -1.41
N ASP A 509 -18.70 11.99 -1.94
CA ASP A 509 -18.21 10.82 -1.23
C ASP A 509 -16.80 11.11 -0.72
N ILE A 510 -16.65 11.13 0.61
CA ILE A 510 -15.41 11.48 1.28
C ILE A 510 -14.81 10.23 1.90
N LEU A 511 -13.69 9.81 1.33
CA LEU A 511 -12.97 8.61 1.71
C LEU A 511 -11.86 8.93 2.73
N ASN A 512 -11.87 8.24 3.86
CA ASN A 512 -10.74 8.19 4.78
C ASN A 512 -9.93 6.90 4.54
N PRO A 513 -8.81 6.98 3.79
CA PRO A 513 -7.97 5.82 3.51
C PRO A 513 -7.08 5.43 4.69
N HIS A 514 -7.05 6.21 5.78
CA HIS A 514 -6.14 5.93 6.90
C HIS A 514 -6.72 4.81 7.79
N PRO A 515 -5.95 3.77 8.17
CA PRO A 515 -6.46 2.63 8.95
C PRO A 515 -6.68 2.92 10.44
N TYR A 516 -5.95 3.90 10.97
CA TYR A 516 -5.86 4.14 12.41
C TYR A 516 -6.41 5.49 12.90
N MET A 517 -6.59 6.46 12.00
CA MET A 517 -6.91 7.84 12.38
C MET A 517 -8.28 8.24 11.85
N PHE A 518 -9.04 8.92 12.71
CA PHE A 518 -10.26 9.60 12.30
C PHE A 518 -9.91 10.84 11.48
N ALA A 519 -10.53 10.99 10.32
CA ALA A 519 -10.48 12.24 9.58
C ALA A 519 -11.57 13.17 10.13
N ARG A 520 -11.15 14.28 10.76
CA ARG A 520 -12.10 15.36 11.11
C ARG A 520 -12.24 16.27 9.90
N VAL A 521 -13.37 16.15 9.22
CA VAL A 521 -13.63 16.84 7.96
C VAL A 521 -14.61 17.99 8.20
N ARG A 522 -14.21 19.20 7.85
CA ARG A 522 -15.06 20.39 7.81
C ARG A 522 -15.44 20.69 6.37
N ILE A 523 -16.74 20.78 6.12
CA ILE A 523 -17.32 21.12 4.82
C ILE A 523 -18.06 22.45 4.99
N SER A 524 -17.70 23.47 4.20
CA SER A 524 -18.31 24.79 4.28
C SER A 524 -18.86 25.20 2.91
N TYR A 525 -20.11 25.65 2.86
CA TYR A 525 -20.79 26.09 1.63
C TYR A 525 -21.94 27.05 1.92
N TYR A 526 -22.38 27.82 0.91
CA TYR A 526 -23.54 28.71 1.02
C TYR A 526 -24.79 28.05 0.45
N ASN A 527 -25.88 28.09 1.22
CA ASN A 527 -27.13 27.44 0.85
C ASN A 527 -27.99 28.37 -0.06
N GLY A 528 -27.63 28.45 -1.33
CA GLY A 528 -28.37 29.24 -2.34
C GLY A 528 -28.16 30.76 -2.26
N SER A 529 -29.00 31.52 -2.97
CA SER A 529 -28.77 32.95 -3.30
C SER A 529 -28.79 33.92 -2.12
N LYS A 530 -29.40 33.55 -0.98
CA LYS A 530 -29.40 34.32 0.27
C LYS A 530 -28.88 33.48 1.46
N GLY A 531 -28.20 32.38 1.18
CA GLY A 531 -27.84 31.39 2.18
C GLY A 531 -26.88 31.92 3.24
N ASN A 532 -27.14 31.58 4.50
CA ASN A 532 -26.11 31.62 5.52
C ASN A 532 -25.02 30.58 5.18
N LEU A 533 -23.77 30.88 5.55
CA LEU A 533 -22.68 29.89 5.49
C LEU A 533 -23.07 28.69 6.35
N THR A 534 -23.18 27.53 5.73
CA THR A 534 -23.38 26.26 6.41
C THR A 534 -22.02 25.61 6.59
N GLU A 535 -21.68 25.26 7.84
CA GLU A 535 -20.48 24.48 8.15
C GLU A 535 -20.91 23.16 8.79
N ILE A 536 -20.44 22.06 8.23
CA ILE A 536 -20.70 20.71 8.74
C ILE A 536 -19.38 20.09 9.14
N LEU A 537 -19.35 19.45 10.31
CA LEU A 537 -18.18 18.73 10.83
C LEU A 537 -18.50 17.24 10.92
N TYR A 538 -17.71 16.42 10.23
CA TYR A 538 -17.78 14.97 10.28
C TYR A 538 -16.51 14.39 10.90
N ASN A 539 -16.68 13.33 11.70
CA ASN A 539 -15.58 12.48 12.13
C ASN A 539 -15.68 11.17 11.35
N ILE A 540 -14.98 11.09 10.22
CA ILE A 540 -14.99 9.91 9.35
C ILE A 540 -14.06 8.87 9.97
N LYS A 541 -14.61 7.67 10.23
CA LYS A 541 -13.87 6.57 10.86
C LYS A 541 -12.71 6.12 9.95
N PRO A 542 -11.65 5.54 10.52
CA PRO A 542 -10.58 4.93 9.73
C PRO A 542 -11.11 3.84 8.80
N TYR A 543 -10.54 3.72 7.59
CA TYR A 543 -11.00 2.80 6.53
C TYR A 543 -12.51 2.79 6.32
N THR A 544 -13.10 3.98 6.28
CA THR A 544 -14.51 4.16 5.92
C THR A 544 -14.66 5.37 5.00
N HIS A 545 -15.85 5.52 4.46
CA HIS A 545 -16.22 6.68 3.67
C HIS A 545 -17.50 7.30 4.22
N HIS A 546 -17.74 8.55 3.85
CA HIS A 546 -18.96 9.27 4.22
C HIS A 546 -19.55 9.93 2.98
N LYS A 547 -20.75 9.49 2.60
CA LYS A 547 -21.50 10.05 1.48
C LYS A 547 -22.44 11.15 1.97
N LEU A 548 -22.20 12.39 1.54
CA LEU A 548 -23.04 13.55 1.81
C LEU A 548 -23.94 13.82 0.60
N LYS A 549 -25.25 13.78 0.80
CA LYS A 549 -26.23 14.24 -0.21
C LYS A 549 -26.46 15.74 -0.11
N MET A 550 -26.50 16.40 -1.26
CA MET A 550 -26.61 17.85 -1.42
C MET A 550 -27.91 18.20 -2.15
N ASN A 551 -28.49 19.35 -1.80
CA ASN A 551 -29.76 19.81 -2.39
C ASN A 551 -29.52 20.39 -3.80
N LYS A 552 -30.48 20.25 -4.71
CA LYS A 552 -30.48 20.83 -6.07
C LYS A 552 -30.11 22.33 -6.13
N ILE A 553 -30.42 23.09 -5.09
CA ILE A 553 -30.06 24.52 -4.98
C ILE A 553 -28.54 24.77 -4.90
N MET A 554 -27.73 23.71 -4.73
CA MET A 554 -26.28 23.77 -4.76
C MET A 554 -25.69 23.83 -6.18
N MET A 555 -26.50 23.58 -7.23
CA MET A 555 -26.04 23.73 -8.62
C MET A 555 -25.67 25.17 -8.94
N THR A 556 -24.56 25.34 -9.67
CA THR A 556 -24.02 26.66 -9.99
C THR A 556 -24.71 27.27 -11.19
N LYS A 557 -25.91 27.85 -10.98
CA LYS A 557 -26.64 28.56 -12.03
C LYS A 557 -25.85 29.78 -12.53
N LEU A 558 -25.69 29.87 -13.84
CA LEU A 558 -24.91 30.91 -14.51
C LEU A 558 -25.82 31.87 -15.28
N TYR A 559 -25.41 33.12 -15.41
CA TYR A 559 -26.04 34.09 -16.30
C TYR A 559 -24.99 34.80 -17.15
N ASN A 560 -25.42 35.25 -18.33
CA ASN A 560 -24.56 35.97 -19.25
C ASN A 560 -24.26 37.37 -18.68
N ALA A 561 -23.05 37.57 -18.18
CA ALA A 561 -22.68 38.80 -17.47
C ALA A 561 -22.19 39.90 -18.44
N TYR A 562 -21.66 39.53 -19.60
CA TYR A 562 -20.91 40.43 -20.47
C TYR A 562 -21.35 40.39 -21.94
N ASN A 563 -22.41 39.66 -22.26
CA ASN A 563 -22.85 39.36 -23.62
C ASN A 563 -21.74 38.77 -24.52
N VAL A 564 -20.78 38.09 -23.89
CA VAL A 564 -19.74 37.27 -24.51
C VAL A 564 -19.80 35.88 -23.88
N SER A 565 -19.01 34.92 -24.36
CA SER A 565 -18.91 33.55 -23.81
C SER A 565 -18.41 33.45 -22.35
N ILE A 566 -18.45 34.54 -21.56
CA ILE A 566 -18.06 34.59 -20.15
C ILE A 566 -19.30 34.84 -19.30
N TYR A 567 -19.58 33.87 -18.44
CA TYR A 567 -20.75 33.85 -17.58
C TYR A 567 -20.32 33.95 -16.11
N LYS A 568 -21.25 34.39 -15.27
CA LYS A 568 -21.05 34.60 -13.84
C LYS A 568 -22.16 33.92 -13.05
N SER A 569 -21.85 33.41 -11.86
CA SER A 569 -22.86 32.84 -10.97
C SER A 569 -23.63 33.92 -10.21
N TYR A 570 -24.92 33.66 -9.93
CA TYR A 570 -25.76 34.53 -9.10
C TYR A 570 -25.29 34.61 -7.64
N TYR A 571 -24.67 33.55 -7.15
CA TYR A 571 -24.19 33.41 -5.78
C TYR A 571 -22.93 32.54 -5.74
N ASP A 572 -22.29 32.53 -4.59
CA ASP A 572 -21.12 31.70 -4.32
C ASP A 572 -21.55 30.26 -3.97
N SER A 573 -21.55 29.38 -4.97
CA SER A 573 -21.86 27.95 -4.79
C SER A 573 -20.63 27.09 -4.48
N ARG A 574 -19.47 27.70 -4.19
CA ARG A 574 -18.24 26.94 -3.88
C ARG A 574 -18.43 26.15 -2.60
N ILE A 575 -17.92 24.93 -2.63
CA ILE A 575 -17.84 24.03 -1.49
C ILE A 575 -16.36 23.91 -1.15
N THR A 576 -16.03 24.23 0.10
CA THR A 576 -14.67 24.02 0.62
C THR A 576 -14.68 22.84 1.58
N ILE A 577 -13.71 21.94 1.41
CA ILE A 577 -13.56 20.75 2.24
C ILE A 577 -12.16 20.80 2.84
N THR A 578 -12.07 20.69 4.16
CA THR A 578 -10.80 20.63 4.88
C THR A 578 -10.80 19.45 5.83
N SER A 579 -9.65 18.81 6.00
CA SER A 579 -9.49 17.61 6.81
C SER A 579 -8.21 17.66 7.63
N THR A 580 -8.22 17.00 8.79
CA THR A 580 -7.03 16.85 9.64
C THR A 580 -5.98 15.90 9.06
N ILE A 581 -6.38 14.97 8.20
CA ILE A 581 -5.51 13.99 7.53
C ILE A 581 -5.88 13.88 6.04
N PRO A 582 -4.98 13.37 5.17
CA PRO A 582 -5.29 13.19 3.75
C PRO A 582 -6.51 12.29 3.52
N ILE A 583 -7.47 12.79 2.76
CA ILE A 583 -8.71 12.13 2.33
C ILE A 583 -8.81 12.17 0.81
N SER A 584 -9.69 11.36 0.20
CA SER A 584 -10.08 11.52 -1.20
C SER A 584 -11.54 11.97 -1.27
N VAL A 585 -11.88 12.74 -2.30
CA VAL A 585 -13.23 13.28 -2.50
C VAL A 585 -13.66 12.96 -3.93
N THR A 586 -14.75 12.22 -4.06
CA THR A 586 -15.43 12.00 -5.34
C THR A 586 -16.74 12.78 -5.34
N GLN A 587 -17.03 13.46 -6.44
CA GLN A 587 -18.27 14.20 -6.62
C GLN A 587 -19.12 13.54 -7.69
N SER A 588 -20.41 13.41 -7.41
CA SER A 588 -21.40 12.81 -8.32
C SER A 588 -22.52 13.80 -8.60
N CYS A 589 -22.86 14.00 -9.88
CA CYS A 589 -23.85 14.96 -10.34
C CYS A 589 -24.86 14.27 -11.27
N PHE A 590 -26.03 13.90 -10.77
CA PHE A 590 -27.05 13.22 -11.57
C PHE A 590 -28.41 13.95 -11.59
N ILE A 591 -29.07 13.94 -12.75
CA ILE A 591 -30.50 14.21 -12.94
C ILE A 591 -31.22 12.87 -13.07
N GLY A 592 -32.12 12.60 -12.13
CA GLY A 592 -32.61 11.24 -11.88
C GLY A 592 -31.46 10.28 -11.59
N ASN A 593 -31.73 8.98 -11.55
CA ASN A 593 -30.68 7.95 -11.50
C ASN A 593 -30.10 7.64 -12.90
N ARG A 594 -30.23 8.57 -13.86
CA ARG A 594 -30.14 8.28 -15.30
C ARG A 594 -29.11 9.12 -16.06
N ILE A 595 -29.14 10.44 -15.91
CA ILE A 595 -28.28 11.37 -16.66
C ILE A 595 -27.27 11.97 -15.70
N GLY A 596 -25.98 11.92 -15.99
CA GLY A 596 -24.96 12.50 -15.13
C GLY A 596 -23.63 11.79 -15.12
N ASP A 597 -22.70 12.34 -14.35
CA ASP A 597 -21.31 11.86 -14.28
C ASP A 597 -20.76 11.98 -12.85
N SER A 598 -19.64 11.30 -12.62
CA SER A 598 -18.86 11.42 -11.38
C SER A 598 -17.41 11.70 -11.70
N PHE A 599 -16.75 12.52 -10.88
CA PHE A 599 -15.34 12.82 -11.04
C PHE A 599 -14.62 12.93 -9.70
N THR A 600 -13.30 12.74 -9.74
CA THR A 600 -12.46 12.96 -8.55
C THR A 600 -12.12 14.43 -8.39
N VAL A 601 -12.38 14.98 -7.20
CA VAL A 601 -12.02 16.34 -6.84
C VAL A 601 -10.54 16.36 -6.47
N LEU A 602 -9.74 17.07 -7.25
CA LEU A 602 -8.32 17.22 -6.98
C LEU A 602 -8.10 18.09 -5.73
N PRO A 603 -7.19 17.73 -4.82
CA PRO A 603 -6.85 18.58 -3.70
C PRO A 603 -6.12 19.84 -4.17
N LEU A 604 -6.21 20.91 -3.39
CA LEU A 604 -5.61 22.21 -3.73
C LEU A 604 -4.09 22.17 -3.89
N LYS A 605 -3.40 21.18 -3.29
CA LYS A 605 -1.98 20.95 -3.53
C LYS A 605 -1.67 20.57 -4.99
N MET A 606 -2.66 20.05 -5.73
CA MET A 606 -2.59 19.77 -7.16
C MET A 606 -3.12 20.92 -8.02
N ALA A 607 -3.48 22.07 -7.46
CA ALA A 607 -3.90 23.22 -8.27
C ALA A 607 -2.71 23.79 -9.04
N GLY A 608 -2.83 23.84 -10.37
CA GLY A 608 -1.81 24.41 -11.25
C GLY A 608 -2.08 25.86 -11.65
N GLN A 609 -1.10 26.45 -12.33
CA GLN A 609 -1.22 27.76 -12.97
C GLN A 609 -1.55 27.64 -14.46
N ASN A 610 -1.33 26.46 -15.06
CA ASN A 610 -1.50 26.23 -16.49
C ASN A 610 -2.39 25.01 -16.71
N TYR A 611 -3.33 25.14 -17.63
CA TYR A 611 -4.23 24.08 -18.06
C TYR A 611 -4.34 24.11 -19.58
N SER A 612 -4.35 22.93 -20.19
CA SER A 612 -4.58 22.76 -21.62
C SER A 612 -5.52 21.60 -21.82
N PHE A 613 -6.60 21.79 -22.57
CA PHE A 613 -7.54 20.73 -22.92
C PHE A 613 -8.41 21.14 -24.12
N SER A 614 -9.02 20.14 -24.73
CA SER A 614 -9.94 20.29 -25.85
C SER A 614 -11.23 19.54 -25.54
N LEU A 615 -12.36 20.15 -25.88
CA LEU A 615 -13.69 19.63 -25.63
C LEU A 615 -14.38 19.34 -26.96
N PRO A 616 -15.15 18.25 -27.05
CA PRO A 616 -15.80 17.85 -28.29
C PRO A 616 -16.91 18.82 -28.70
N LYS A 617 -17.24 18.80 -30.00
CA LYS A 617 -18.49 19.41 -30.48
C LYS A 617 -19.63 18.68 -29.79
N SER A 618 -20.55 19.45 -29.25
CA SER A 618 -21.80 18.85 -28.85
C SER A 618 -22.83 18.96 -29.98
N VAL A 619 -23.55 17.86 -30.19
CA VAL A 619 -24.29 17.59 -31.44
C VAL A 619 -25.72 18.14 -31.42
N ALA A 620 -26.25 18.45 -30.23
CA ALA A 620 -27.60 18.96 -30.04
C ALA A 620 -27.65 20.50 -30.12
N ASN A 621 -28.72 21.06 -30.70
CA ASN A 621 -28.87 22.49 -30.98
C ASN A 621 -28.72 23.42 -29.75
N ASN A 622 -28.90 22.93 -28.52
CA ASN A 622 -28.79 23.71 -27.28
C ASN A 622 -27.80 23.08 -26.29
N SER A 623 -26.68 22.60 -26.80
CA SER A 623 -25.65 21.96 -26.00
C SER A 623 -24.49 22.89 -25.67
N HIS A 624 -23.89 22.70 -24.50
CA HIS A 624 -23.00 23.71 -23.94
C HIS A 624 -21.77 23.11 -23.30
N SER A 625 -20.65 23.77 -23.53
CA SER A 625 -19.36 23.50 -22.88
C SER A 625 -19.13 24.57 -21.82
N ILE A 626 -19.07 24.16 -20.56
CA ILE A 626 -18.92 25.05 -19.42
C ILE A 626 -17.58 24.76 -18.74
N VAL A 627 -16.77 25.80 -18.59
CA VAL A 627 -15.46 25.71 -17.94
C VAL A 627 -15.43 26.66 -16.75
N TYR A 628 -15.59 26.12 -15.55
CA TYR A 628 -15.59 26.88 -14.30
C TYR A 628 -14.17 27.19 -13.83
N LEU A 629 -13.94 28.43 -13.42
CA LEU A 629 -12.63 28.92 -12.96
C LEU A 629 -12.64 29.10 -11.44
N LEU A 630 -11.91 28.25 -10.72
CA LEU A 630 -11.89 28.19 -9.25
C LEU A 630 -10.56 28.69 -8.67
N PRO A 631 -10.46 29.95 -8.20
CA PRO A 631 -9.24 30.41 -7.55
C PRO A 631 -9.03 29.71 -6.21
N SER A 632 -7.77 29.36 -5.89
CA SER A 632 -7.46 28.56 -4.69
C SER A 632 -7.69 29.34 -3.38
N PHE A 633 -7.14 30.56 -3.24
CA PHE A 633 -7.22 31.33 -1.97
C PHE A 633 -7.10 32.85 -2.10
N GLN A 634 -6.80 33.39 -3.28
CA GLN A 634 -6.51 34.81 -3.45
C GLN A 634 -7.23 35.37 -4.67
N THR A 635 -7.12 36.68 -4.86
CA THR A 635 -7.43 37.27 -6.16
C THR A 635 -6.42 36.75 -7.18
N THR A 636 -6.94 36.18 -8.26
CA THR A 636 -6.20 35.48 -9.29
C THR A 636 -6.56 36.07 -10.65
N LYS A 637 -5.54 36.38 -11.46
CA LYS A 637 -5.70 36.83 -12.84
C LYS A 637 -5.50 35.62 -13.74
N ILE A 638 -6.55 35.22 -14.42
CA ILE A 638 -6.57 34.08 -15.33
C ILE A 638 -6.69 34.66 -16.74
N SER A 639 -5.75 34.28 -17.58
CA SER A 639 -5.75 34.60 -19.00
C SER A 639 -5.92 33.29 -19.76
N PHE A 640 -6.75 33.29 -20.79
CA PHE A 640 -6.91 32.09 -21.60
C PHE A 640 -7.28 32.40 -23.03
N ILE A 641 -6.85 31.52 -23.92
CA ILE A 641 -7.25 31.51 -25.33
C ILE A 641 -8.25 30.39 -25.49
N ALA A 642 -9.44 30.70 -25.99
CA ALA A 642 -10.40 29.71 -26.45
C ALA A 642 -10.40 29.73 -27.99
N LYS A 643 -10.03 28.61 -28.59
CA LYS A 643 -10.09 28.40 -30.04
C LYS A 643 -11.35 27.65 -30.40
N VAL A 644 -12.18 28.26 -31.23
CA VAL A 644 -13.48 27.75 -31.63
C VAL A 644 -13.65 27.91 -33.14
N ASP A 645 -13.96 26.84 -33.85
CA ASP A 645 -14.06 26.80 -35.32
C ASP A 645 -12.93 27.54 -36.06
N GLY A 646 -11.68 27.37 -35.58
CA GLY A 646 -10.48 28.02 -36.12
C GLY A 646 -10.20 29.45 -35.63
N GLU A 647 -11.19 30.13 -35.03
CA GLU A 647 -11.05 31.48 -34.49
C GLU A 647 -10.56 31.46 -33.04
N GLU A 648 -9.57 32.28 -32.71
CA GLU A 648 -8.98 32.37 -31.37
C GLU A 648 -9.46 33.62 -30.65
N LYS A 649 -10.04 33.45 -29.46
CA LYS A 649 -10.45 34.56 -28.59
C LYS A 649 -9.64 34.54 -27.30
N LEU A 650 -8.98 35.66 -27.01
CA LEU A 650 -8.25 35.87 -25.77
C LEU A 650 -9.17 36.51 -24.73
N TYR A 651 -9.19 35.93 -23.53
CA TYR A 651 -9.92 36.41 -22.38
C TYR A 651 -8.97 36.67 -21.21
N ASN A 652 -9.26 37.72 -20.45
CA ASN A 652 -8.57 38.07 -19.22
C ASN A 652 -9.60 38.25 -18.12
N ILE A 653 -9.60 37.38 -17.12
CA ILE A 653 -10.55 37.37 -16.01
C ILE A 653 -9.80 37.55 -14.70
N LYS A 654 -10.29 38.47 -13.87
CA LYS A 654 -9.82 38.63 -12.50
C LYS A 654 -10.88 38.07 -11.56
N THR A 655 -10.59 36.94 -10.95
CA THR A 655 -11.51 36.25 -10.03
C THR A 655 -10.97 36.28 -8.60
N LYS A 656 -11.84 36.20 -7.60
CA LYS A 656 -11.48 36.23 -6.17
C LYS A 656 -11.96 34.97 -5.48
N ALA A 657 -11.13 34.41 -4.59
CA ALA A 657 -11.55 33.39 -3.62
C ALA A 657 -12.18 34.02 -2.36
N ALA A 658 -12.95 35.10 -2.49
CA ALA A 658 -13.55 35.80 -1.35
C ALA A 658 -14.99 35.32 -1.13
N LYS A 659 -15.44 35.25 0.13
CA LYS A 659 -16.83 34.89 0.48
C LYS A 659 -17.84 35.73 -0.32
N ASN A 660 -18.90 35.08 -0.82
CA ASN A 660 -19.95 35.71 -1.63
C ASN A 660 -19.47 36.34 -2.95
N SER A 661 -18.25 36.05 -3.41
CA SER A 661 -17.83 36.45 -4.75
C SER A 661 -18.40 35.47 -5.77
N SER A 662 -18.89 35.97 -6.90
CA SER A 662 -19.35 35.09 -7.96
C SER A 662 -18.23 34.24 -8.56
N ILE A 663 -18.63 33.10 -9.09
CA ILE A 663 -17.81 32.19 -9.86
C ILE A 663 -17.91 32.60 -11.32
N PHE A 664 -16.77 32.61 -12.01
CA PHE A 664 -16.72 32.85 -13.45
C PHE A 664 -16.58 31.53 -14.18
N ALA A 665 -17.23 31.44 -15.34
CA ALA A 665 -17.09 30.32 -16.24
C ALA A 665 -17.04 30.80 -17.68
N TYR A 666 -16.27 30.11 -18.51
CA TYR A 666 -16.51 30.15 -19.95
C TYR A 666 -17.74 29.30 -20.27
N TYR A 667 -18.55 29.78 -21.21
CA TYR A 667 -19.78 29.16 -21.66
C TYR A 667 -19.82 29.20 -23.20
N GLY A 668 -19.53 28.07 -23.84
CA GLY A 668 -19.58 27.89 -25.28
C GLY A 668 -20.83 27.11 -25.70
N SER A 669 -21.35 27.36 -26.91
CA SER A 669 -22.58 26.73 -27.41
C SER A 669 -22.30 25.92 -28.67
N ALA A 670 -22.59 24.62 -28.64
CA ALA A 670 -22.58 23.69 -29.78
C ALA A 670 -21.30 23.65 -30.64
N GLU A 671 -20.17 24.09 -30.08
CA GLU A 671 -18.90 24.25 -30.79
C GLU A 671 -17.76 23.48 -30.11
N GLU A 672 -16.79 23.02 -30.90
CA GLU A 672 -15.54 22.46 -30.40
C GLU A 672 -14.68 23.57 -29.82
N VAL A 673 -14.17 23.36 -28.61
CA VAL A 673 -13.32 24.36 -27.98
C VAL A 673 -12.00 23.75 -27.51
N SER A 674 -10.90 24.37 -27.92
CA SER A 674 -9.58 24.10 -27.35
C SER A 674 -9.17 25.28 -26.49
N MET A 675 -8.72 25.03 -25.27
CA MET A 675 -8.36 26.07 -24.33
C MET A 675 -6.94 25.90 -23.80
N ASN A 676 -6.21 27.01 -23.80
CA ASN A 676 -5.00 27.19 -23.01
C ASN A 676 -5.28 28.25 -21.95
N LEU A 677 -5.20 27.87 -20.68
CA LEU A 677 -5.37 28.78 -19.56
C LEU A 677 -4.04 28.92 -18.83
N TRP A 678 -3.67 30.15 -18.49
CA TRP A 678 -2.54 30.46 -17.63
C TRP A 678 -2.92 31.51 -16.60
N SER A 679 -2.22 31.52 -15.47
CA SER A 679 -2.52 32.43 -14.38
C SER A 679 -1.29 32.84 -13.60
N ASP A 680 -1.39 33.99 -12.93
CA ASP A 680 -0.40 34.45 -11.95
C ASP A 680 -0.38 33.61 -10.67
N LYS A 681 -1.45 32.86 -10.38
CA LYS A 681 -1.57 32.02 -9.18
C LYS A 681 -2.31 30.72 -9.47
N SER A 682 -2.08 29.71 -8.63
CA SER A 682 -2.76 28.43 -8.77
C SER A 682 -4.28 28.57 -8.65
N PHE A 683 -4.99 27.91 -9.55
CA PHE A 683 -6.43 27.80 -9.59
C PHE A 683 -6.80 26.39 -10.05
N GLN A 684 -8.07 26.02 -9.95
CA GLN A 684 -8.60 24.75 -10.45
C GLN A 684 -9.65 25.02 -11.52
N VAL A 685 -9.86 24.02 -12.38
CA VAL A 685 -10.81 24.10 -13.49
C VAL A 685 -11.74 22.91 -13.41
N ILE A 686 -13.05 23.17 -13.47
CA ILE A 686 -14.05 22.12 -13.66
C ILE A 686 -14.64 22.27 -15.05
N ILE A 687 -14.64 21.17 -15.80
CA ILE A 687 -15.20 21.06 -17.14
C ILE A 687 -16.55 20.37 -17.00
N ALA A 688 -17.58 20.91 -17.65
CA ALA A 688 -18.88 20.29 -17.76
C ALA A 688 -19.39 20.40 -19.19
N LEU A 689 -19.94 19.31 -19.72
CA LEU A 689 -20.49 19.20 -21.06
C LEU A 689 -21.96 18.83 -20.93
N GLN A 690 -22.83 19.76 -21.33
CA GLN A 690 -24.27 19.52 -21.34
C GLN A 690 -24.68 18.94 -22.69
N ARG A 691 -25.61 17.98 -22.65
CA ARG A 691 -26.23 17.37 -23.83
C ARG A 691 -25.23 16.66 -24.73
N LEU A 692 -24.30 15.93 -24.10
CA LEU A 692 -23.45 14.97 -24.80
C LEU A 692 -24.36 13.96 -25.51
N LEU A 693 -24.16 13.79 -26.81
CA LEU A 693 -24.96 12.84 -27.58
C LEU A 693 -24.48 11.42 -27.27
N ILE A 694 -25.39 10.57 -26.81
CA ILE A 694 -25.18 9.13 -26.81
C ILE A 694 -25.29 8.69 -28.27
N ILE A 695 -24.21 8.14 -28.83
CA ILE A 695 -24.30 7.57 -30.18
C ILE A 695 -25.15 6.30 -30.10
N HIS A 696 -26.42 6.45 -30.43
CA HIS A 696 -27.31 5.36 -30.76
C HIS A 696 -27.93 5.64 -32.13
N ASN A 697 -28.11 4.59 -32.94
CA ASN A 697 -28.66 4.71 -34.29
C ASN A 697 -30.19 4.93 -34.33
N THR A 698 -30.89 5.05 -33.20
CA THR A 698 -32.36 5.15 -33.20
C THR A 698 -32.98 6.12 -32.19
N GLU A 699 -32.35 6.44 -31.06
CA GLU A 699 -32.87 7.43 -30.12
C GLU A 699 -31.77 8.39 -29.66
N HIS A 700 -31.96 9.69 -29.92
CA HIS A 700 -31.07 10.74 -29.46
C HIS A 700 -31.31 11.02 -27.97
N ARG A 701 -30.75 10.19 -27.10
CA ARG A 701 -30.69 10.50 -25.67
C ARG A 701 -29.51 11.45 -25.41
N LEU A 702 -29.75 12.43 -24.57
CA LEU A 702 -28.81 13.48 -24.20
C LEU A 702 -28.30 13.20 -22.80
N ASP A 703 -27.00 13.32 -22.58
CA ASP A 703 -26.39 13.11 -21.28
C ASP A 703 -25.55 14.32 -20.82
N PHE A 704 -24.93 14.20 -19.66
CA PHE A 704 -24.10 15.20 -19.02
C PHE A 704 -22.77 14.58 -18.61
N GLY A 705 -21.66 15.20 -18.99
CA GLY A 705 -20.31 14.79 -18.59
C GLY A 705 -19.65 15.87 -17.75
N CYS A 706 -18.91 15.50 -16.71
CA CYS A 706 -18.12 16.47 -15.96
C CYS A 706 -16.82 15.89 -15.40
N THR A 707 -15.79 16.72 -15.34
CA THR A 707 -14.51 16.32 -14.76
C THR A 707 -13.74 17.53 -14.24
N MET A 708 -12.81 17.30 -13.32
CA MET A 708 -11.86 18.33 -12.90
C MET A 708 -10.62 18.25 -13.80
N ALA A 709 -10.27 19.37 -14.44
CA ALA A 709 -9.14 19.39 -15.35
C ALA A 709 -7.83 19.19 -14.59
N VAL A 710 -6.91 18.42 -15.17
CA VAL A 710 -5.57 18.19 -14.62
C VAL A 710 -4.62 19.28 -15.12
N PRO A 711 -3.82 19.91 -14.25
CA PRO A 711 -2.90 20.96 -14.67
C PRO A 711 -1.71 20.42 -15.46
N MET A 712 -1.15 21.30 -16.29
CA MET A 712 0.09 21.03 -17.01
C MET A 712 1.32 21.23 -16.11
N PRO A 713 2.42 20.49 -16.33
CA PRO A 713 3.66 20.69 -15.60
C PRO A 713 4.24 22.08 -15.93
N SER A 714 4.69 22.80 -14.90
CA SER A 714 5.14 24.19 -15.02
C SER A 714 6.36 24.39 -15.93
N GLN A 715 7.14 23.34 -16.19
CA GLN A 715 8.38 23.40 -16.97
C GLN A 715 8.21 23.06 -18.46
N SER A 716 7.02 22.62 -18.91
CA SER A 716 6.80 22.31 -20.33
C SER A 716 6.27 23.54 -21.08
N VAL A 717 7.16 24.49 -21.36
CA VAL A 717 6.94 25.49 -22.41
C VAL A 717 7.83 25.07 -23.59
N CYS A 718 7.40 24.01 -24.29
CA CYS A 718 7.99 23.54 -25.56
C CYS A 718 9.52 23.27 -25.59
N SER A 719 10.14 22.94 -24.47
CA SER A 719 11.59 23.05 -24.32
C SER A 719 12.39 21.89 -24.95
N MET A 720 13.00 22.18 -26.11
CA MET A 720 14.26 21.57 -26.57
C MET A 720 15.47 22.38 -26.05
N GLU A 721 15.65 22.51 -24.74
CA GLU A 721 16.85 23.19 -24.20
C GLU A 721 17.96 22.25 -23.72
N ASN A 722 17.75 20.95 -23.65
CA ASN A 722 18.80 19.95 -23.39
C ASN A 722 18.39 18.62 -24.03
N ASP A 723 19.35 17.76 -24.39
CA ASP A 723 19.23 16.42 -25.02
C ASP A 723 18.29 15.39 -24.32
N MET A 724 17.36 15.82 -23.48
CA MET A 724 16.29 14.99 -22.94
C MET A 724 15.12 14.95 -23.92
N SER A 725 15.02 13.86 -24.67
CA SER A 725 13.80 13.56 -25.41
C SER A 725 12.65 13.34 -24.43
N LEU A 726 11.77 14.34 -24.29
CA LEU A 726 10.53 14.19 -23.56
C LEU A 726 9.66 13.14 -24.27
N HIS A 727 9.19 12.18 -23.49
CA HIS A 727 8.39 11.07 -23.96
C HIS A 727 7.15 10.99 -23.09
N ASP A 728 6.00 11.24 -23.69
CA ASP A 728 4.71 11.13 -23.03
C ASP A 728 3.97 9.90 -23.56
N MET A 729 3.40 9.12 -22.65
CA MET A 729 2.81 7.84 -23.00
C MET A 729 1.53 7.64 -22.21
N HIS A 730 0.46 7.30 -22.92
CA HIS A 730 -0.87 7.08 -22.37
C HIS A 730 -1.38 5.72 -22.81
N TYR A 731 -1.85 4.94 -21.85
CA TYR A 731 -2.59 3.72 -22.11
C TYR A 731 -4.08 4.02 -22.11
N MET A 732 -4.77 3.56 -23.14
CA MET A 732 -6.20 3.78 -23.31
C MET A 732 -6.92 2.44 -23.38
N PHE A 733 -8.11 2.38 -22.78
CA PHE A 733 -9.06 1.32 -23.00
C PHE A 733 -10.22 1.87 -23.81
N ILE A 734 -10.27 1.50 -25.08
CA ILE A 734 -11.48 1.68 -25.90
C ILE A 734 -12.17 0.32 -25.89
N ALA A 735 -13.23 0.21 -25.10
CA ALA A 735 -14.03 -1.00 -25.07
C ALA A 735 -14.55 -1.28 -26.50
N GLN A 736 -14.20 -2.44 -27.08
CA GLN A 736 -14.91 -3.03 -28.22
C GLN A 736 -15.98 -4.03 -27.77
N HIS A 737 -16.20 -4.18 -26.46
CA HIS A 737 -17.30 -5.05 -26.04
C HIS A 737 -18.56 -4.49 -26.66
N TYR A 738 -19.29 -5.34 -27.39
CA TYR A 738 -20.47 -5.02 -28.18
C TYR A 738 -21.06 -3.66 -27.81
N ASN A 739 -20.89 -2.66 -28.69
CA ASN A 739 -21.59 -1.39 -28.60
C ASN A 739 -21.04 -0.32 -27.61
N TYR A 740 -19.73 -0.29 -27.41
CA TYR A 740 -19.05 0.89 -26.84
C TYR A 740 -18.40 1.72 -27.96
N SER A 741 -18.64 3.03 -27.96
CA SER A 741 -17.86 3.99 -28.76
C SER A 741 -17.19 5.00 -27.84
N GLY A 742 -15.87 4.88 -27.72
CA GLY A 742 -15.02 5.87 -27.07
C GLY A 742 -14.39 6.80 -28.08
N PHE A 743 -14.39 8.09 -27.75
CA PHE A 743 -13.66 9.13 -28.45
C PHE A 743 -12.67 9.76 -27.46
N PHE A 744 -11.71 10.50 -27.98
CA PHE A 744 -10.79 11.24 -27.14
C PHE A 744 -10.35 12.53 -27.80
N THR A 745 -10.08 13.54 -26.99
CA THR A 745 -9.40 14.75 -27.42
C THR A 745 -7.94 14.71 -27.00
N MET A 746 -7.08 15.34 -27.79
CA MET A 746 -5.67 15.49 -27.48
C MET A 746 -5.28 16.94 -27.66
N THR A 747 -4.71 17.52 -26.61
CA THR A 747 -4.32 18.93 -26.62
C THR A 747 -2.84 19.06 -26.33
N PRO A 748 -2.07 19.77 -27.19
CA PRO A 748 -0.69 20.13 -26.91
C PRO A 748 -0.56 20.94 -25.62
N SER A 749 0.63 20.94 -25.03
CA SER A 749 0.91 21.73 -23.81
C SER A 749 0.79 23.25 -24.03
N ASP A 750 1.20 23.75 -25.20
CA ASP A 750 1.07 25.15 -25.61
C ASP A 750 0.93 25.26 -27.15
N SER A 751 0.14 26.24 -27.60
CA SER A 751 0.04 26.69 -28.99
C SER A 751 1.38 27.01 -29.67
N LYS A 752 2.40 27.42 -28.90
CA LYS A 752 3.73 27.80 -29.38
C LYS A 752 4.64 26.61 -29.67
N CYS A 753 4.22 25.39 -29.32
CA CYS A 753 5.06 24.23 -29.49
C CYS A 753 5.25 23.90 -30.97
N SER A 754 6.42 23.37 -31.30
CA SER A 754 6.71 22.90 -32.65
C SER A 754 5.84 21.69 -32.98
N ALA A 755 5.60 21.46 -34.26
CA ALA A 755 4.87 20.28 -34.69
C ALA A 755 5.59 19.00 -34.23
N TYR A 756 4.84 18.07 -33.68
CA TYR A 756 5.35 16.80 -33.17
C TYR A 756 4.54 15.62 -33.71
N TYR A 757 4.99 14.40 -33.42
CA TYR A 757 4.34 13.18 -33.85
C TYR A 757 3.83 12.39 -32.65
N VAL A 758 2.62 11.85 -32.78
CA VAL A 758 2.09 10.84 -31.86
C VAL A 758 1.98 9.51 -32.60
N ASP A 759 2.61 8.50 -32.03
CA ASP A 759 2.58 7.11 -32.48
C ASP A 759 1.44 6.38 -31.74
N PHE A 760 0.53 5.75 -32.49
CA PHE A 760 -0.55 4.93 -31.98
C PHE A 760 -0.20 3.46 -32.17
N PHE A 761 -0.09 2.71 -31.07
CA PHE A 761 0.27 1.30 -31.11
C PHE A 761 -0.96 0.41 -31.09
N PRO A 762 -1.06 -0.56 -32.01
CA PRO A 762 -2.23 -1.41 -32.12
C PRO A 762 -2.37 -2.33 -30.90
N ARG A 763 -3.61 -2.63 -30.53
CA ARG A 763 -3.95 -3.63 -29.53
C ARG A 763 -3.57 -5.01 -30.05
N LYS A 764 -3.14 -5.90 -29.16
CA LYS A 764 -2.94 -7.31 -29.50
C LYS A 764 -4.26 -7.92 -30.01
N LYS A 765 -4.21 -8.60 -31.17
CA LYS A 765 -5.37 -9.16 -31.92
C LYS A 765 -6.23 -8.16 -32.70
N SER A 766 -5.82 -6.89 -32.76
CA SER A 766 -6.39 -5.91 -33.68
C SER A 766 -6.24 -6.34 -35.15
N THR A 767 -7.18 -5.90 -36.01
CA THR A 767 -7.03 -6.07 -37.47
C THR A 767 -5.93 -5.18 -38.02
N VAL A 768 -5.75 -4.00 -37.43
CA VAL A 768 -4.62 -3.10 -37.70
C VAL A 768 -3.37 -3.63 -36.99
N LYS A 769 -2.33 -3.93 -37.76
CA LYS A 769 -1.04 -4.42 -37.23
C LYS A 769 0.08 -3.38 -37.22
N GLU A 770 -0.13 -2.26 -37.90
CA GLU A 770 0.88 -1.21 -38.07
C GLU A 770 0.68 -0.06 -37.08
N ILE A 771 1.79 0.56 -36.68
CA ILE A 771 1.78 1.78 -35.87
C ILE A 771 1.27 2.93 -36.76
N LYS A 772 0.21 3.61 -36.32
CA LYS A 772 -0.28 4.79 -37.01
C LYS A 772 0.39 6.03 -36.42
N ARG A 773 1.01 6.84 -37.27
CA ARG A 773 1.66 8.09 -36.86
C ARG A 773 0.82 9.28 -37.31
N LEU A 774 0.50 10.17 -36.38
CA LEU A 774 -0.19 11.43 -36.67
C LEU A 774 0.74 12.59 -36.36
N LYS A 775 0.78 13.57 -37.27
CA LYS A 775 1.49 14.83 -37.07
C LYS A 775 0.53 15.81 -36.40
N PHE A 776 0.94 16.35 -35.27
CA PHE A 776 0.22 17.39 -34.56
C PHE A 776 0.89 18.72 -34.86
N GLU A 777 0.08 19.70 -35.25
CA GLU A 777 0.52 21.08 -35.44
C GLU A 777 -0.12 21.95 -34.37
N PRO A 778 0.60 22.27 -33.27
CA PRO A 778 0.02 23.01 -32.14
C PRO A 778 -0.59 24.35 -32.52
N ALA A 779 -0.07 25.03 -33.54
CA ALA A 779 -0.65 26.27 -34.06
C ALA A 779 -2.08 26.10 -34.61
N THR A 780 -2.44 24.91 -35.08
CA THR A 780 -3.82 24.61 -35.49
C THR A 780 -4.72 24.28 -34.30
N MET A 781 -4.16 23.93 -33.13
CA MET A 781 -4.72 23.52 -31.82
C MET A 781 -5.87 22.51 -31.82
N GLN A 782 -6.84 22.64 -32.73
CA GLN A 782 -7.90 21.68 -32.97
C GLN A 782 -7.35 20.50 -33.76
N HIS A 783 -6.73 19.55 -33.06
CA HIS A 783 -6.75 18.16 -33.52
C HIS A 783 -7.94 17.50 -32.84
N TYR A 784 -9.15 17.94 -33.21
CA TYR A 784 -10.36 17.20 -32.87
C TYR A 784 -10.36 15.93 -33.68
N PHE A 785 -9.94 14.89 -33.00
CA PHE A 785 -9.99 13.54 -33.48
C PHE A 785 -11.35 13.00 -33.03
N GLN A 786 -12.41 13.23 -33.81
CA GLN A 786 -13.57 12.34 -33.78
C GLN A 786 -13.14 11.01 -34.40
N LEU A 787 -12.23 10.32 -33.72
CA LEU A 787 -11.77 9.02 -34.12
C LEU A 787 -12.91 8.10 -33.75
N SER A 788 -13.75 7.82 -34.73
CA SER A 788 -14.81 6.84 -34.55
C SER A 788 -14.21 5.61 -33.90
N GLY A 789 -14.94 5.02 -32.95
CA GLY A 789 -14.54 3.77 -32.30
C GLY A 789 -14.07 2.74 -33.34
N GLN A 790 -14.61 2.75 -34.56
CA GLN A 790 -14.16 1.89 -35.65
C GLN A 790 -12.69 2.04 -36.06
N ILE A 791 -12.13 3.26 -36.13
CA ILE A 791 -10.76 3.46 -36.65
C ILE A 791 -9.71 3.21 -35.56
N PHE A 792 -9.99 3.57 -34.30
CA PHE A 792 -8.98 3.57 -33.23
C PHE A 792 -9.23 2.65 -32.04
N SER A 793 -10.37 1.95 -31.97
CA SER A 793 -10.53 0.86 -30.98
C SER A 793 -9.49 -0.26 -31.15
N ASP A 794 -8.83 -0.27 -32.30
CA ASP A 794 -7.72 -1.11 -32.66
C ASP A 794 -6.38 -0.68 -32.07
N PHE A 795 -6.28 0.47 -31.37
CA PHE A 795 -5.08 0.95 -30.67
C PHE A 795 -5.27 0.95 -29.16
N SER A 796 -4.17 0.71 -28.43
CA SER A 796 -4.17 0.67 -26.97
C SER A 796 -3.27 1.73 -26.34
N THR A 797 -2.34 2.30 -27.12
CA THR A 797 -1.31 3.18 -26.57
C THR A 797 -1.07 4.37 -27.48
N MET A 798 -0.99 5.55 -26.87
CA MET A 798 -0.47 6.76 -27.51
C MET A 798 0.91 7.06 -26.97
N TYR A 799 1.81 7.41 -27.87
CA TYR A 799 3.17 7.79 -27.54
C TYR A 799 3.55 9.08 -28.26
N CYS A 800 3.65 10.17 -27.50
CA CYS A 800 4.07 11.48 -27.99
C CYS A 800 5.59 11.63 -27.89
N ARG A 801 6.21 12.06 -28.98
CA ARG A 801 7.63 12.42 -29.01
C ARG A 801 7.78 13.93 -28.85
N ASN A 802 8.57 14.36 -27.88
CA ASN A 802 9.04 15.74 -27.67
C ASN A 802 8.03 16.73 -27.07
N ASP A 803 6.85 16.30 -26.63
CA ASP A 803 5.91 17.16 -25.90
C ASP A 803 5.04 16.34 -24.94
N TYR A 804 4.42 17.04 -23.97
CA TYR A 804 3.34 16.50 -23.14
C TYR A 804 2.00 16.81 -23.77
N ILE A 805 1.09 15.85 -23.69
CA ILE A 805 -0.27 16.02 -24.20
C ILE A 805 -1.29 15.79 -23.09
N GLN A 806 -2.36 16.56 -23.14
CA GLN A 806 -3.53 16.34 -22.29
C GLN A 806 -4.55 15.56 -23.09
N VAL A 807 -5.04 14.48 -22.50
CA VAL A 807 -5.90 13.52 -23.18
C VAL A 807 -7.15 13.33 -22.35
N TYR A 808 -8.30 13.62 -22.95
CA TYR A 808 -9.60 13.38 -22.33
C TYR A 808 -10.38 12.38 -23.17
N SER A 809 -10.79 11.27 -22.57
CA SER A 809 -11.74 10.35 -23.18
C SER A 809 -13.16 10.81 -22.92
N PHE A 810 -14.01 10.68 -23.92
CA PHE A 810 -15.44 10.79 -23.80
C PHE A 810 -16.06 9.62 -24.54
N GLY A 811 -16.87 8.82 -23.85
CA GLY A 811 -17.44 7.61 -24.42
C GLY A 811 -18.92 7.53 -24.14
N SER A 812 -19.63 6.82 -25.00
CA SER A 812 -20.98 6.36 -24.73
C SER A 812 -21.01 4.83 -24.62
N SER A 813 -21.82 4.35 -23.68
CA SER A 813 -22.17 2.94 -23.56
C SER A 813 -23.57 2.71 -24.13
N ASN A 814 -23.84 1.54 -24.72
CA ASN A 814 -25.23 1.09 -24.90
C ASN A 814 -25.97 0.88 -23.58
N MET A 815 -25.30 0.93 -22.43
CA MET A 815 -25.94 1.09 -21.12
C MET A 815 -26.49 2.52 -20.90
N GLU A 816 -26.72 3.27 -21.98
CA GLU A 816 -27.60 4.44 -22.04
C GLU A 816 -27.05 5.73 -21.39
N GLY A 817 -25.71 5.89 -21.33
CA GLY A 817 -25.06 7.11 -20.83
C GLY A 817 -23.72 7.48 -21.49
N SER A 818 -23.22 8.68 -21.18
CA SER A 818 -21.96 9.27 -21.65
C SER A 818 -21.16 9.91 -20.51
N TYR A 819 -19.83 9.86 -20.61
CA TYR A 819 -18.91 10.38 -19.59
C TYR A 819 -17.79 11.22 -20.20
N ILE A 820 -17.06 11.96 -19.36
CA ILE A 820 -15.75 12.51 -19.69
C ILE A 820 -14.73 12.21 -18.59
N ASP A 821 -13.61 11.61 -18.97
CA ASP A 821 -12.53 11.24 -18.04
C ASP A 821 -11.16 11.63 -18.58
N PHE A 822 -10.24 11.96 -17.69
CA PHE A 822 -8.86 12.27 -18.04
C PHE A 822 -8.03 10.98 -18.16
N ILE A 823 -7.26 10.83 -19.23
CA ILE A 823 -6.34 9.70 -19.40
C ILE A 823 -4.94 10.11 -18.92
N PRO A 824 -4.49 9.61 -17.75
CA PRO A 824 -3.22 10.00 -17.18
C PRO A 824 -2.04 9.53 -18.04
N SER A 825 -1.01 10.36 -18.06
CA SER A 825 0.32 9.92 -18.52
C SER A 825 0.83 8.82 -17.62
N THR A 826 1.59 7.87 -18.17
CA THR A 826 2.33 6.88 -17.38
C THR A 826 3.31 7.51 -16.39
N GLN A 827 3.70 8.77 -16.59
CA GLN A 827 4.49 9.53 -15.63
C GLN A 827 3.69 9.95 -14.39
N GLN A 828 2.36 9.94 -14.47
CA GLN A 828 1.43 10.28 -13.38
C GLN A 828 0.90 9.04 -12.65
N TYR A 829 1.34 7.84 -13.04
CA TYR A 829 0.98 6.60 -12.36
C TYR A 829 1.54 6.58 -10.94
N VAL A 830 0.81 5.94 -10.03
CA VAL A 830 1.13 5.83 -8.61
C VAL A 830 1.78 4.49 -8.28
N THR A 831 2.31 4.35 -7.07
CA THR A 831 2.77 3.09 -6.47
C THR A 831 2.17 2.98 -5.06
N GLY A 832 2.35 1.85 -4.39
CA GLY A 832 1.80 1.65 -3.05
C GLY A 832 0.34 1.25 -3.13
N ARG A 833 -0.51 1.76 -2.22
CA ARG A 833 -1.90 1.34 -2.07
C ARG A 833 -2.88 2.49 -2.36
N SER A 834 -3.79 2.28 -3.30
CA SER A 834 -4.86 3.20 -3.70
C SER A 834 -6.21 2.71 -3.22
N HIS A 835 -6.84 3.43 -2.31
CA HIS A 835 -8.21 3.14 -1.87
C HIS A 835 -9.24 3.86 -2.73
N PHE A 836 -10.37 3.22 -2.95
CA PHE A 836 -11.53 3.79 -3.63
C PHE A 836 -12.83 3.16 -3.13
N VAL A 837 -13.95 3.79 -3.47
CA VAL A 837 -15.30 3.32 -3.14
C VAL A 837 -16.04 3.00 -4.43
N ALA A 838 -16.85 1.94 -4.38
CA ALA A 838 -17.66 1.45 -5.48
C ALA A 838 -19.15 1.66 -5.16
N SER A 839 -19.69 2.81 -5.56
CA SER A 839 -20.98 3.30 -5.06
C SER A 839 -22.23 2.70 -5.72
N HIS A 840 -22.09 1.91 -6.79
CA HIS A 840 -23.22 1.37 -7.57
C HIS A 840 -23.11 -0.13 -7.85
N TYR A 841 -24.16 -0.72 -8.42
CA TYR A 841 -24.36 -2.16 -8.45
C TYR A 841 -23.31 -2.92 -9.27
N GLN A 842 -22.92 -2.37 -10.43
CA GLN A 842 -21.89 -2.95 -11.31
C GLN A 842 -20.79 -1.91 -11.57
N ASN A 843 -19.64 -2.07 -10.92
CA ASN A 843 -18.48 -1.23 -11.18
C ASN A 843 -17.37 -2.07 -11.79
N TRP A 844 -16.86 -1.61 -12.91
CA TRP A 844 -15.66 -2.08 -13.56
C TRP A 844 -14.48 -1.26 -13.07
N VAL A 845 -13.46 -1.97 -12.60
CA VAL A 845 -12.20 -1.39 -12.14
C VAL A 845 -11.16 -1.65 -13.22
N LEU A 846 -10.81 -0.57 -13.92
CA LEU A 846 -9.85 -0.55 -15.02
C LEU A 846 -8.47 -0.24 -14.43
N ILE A 847 -7.53 -1.17 -14.55
CA ILE A 847 -6.21 -1.04 -13.93
C ILE A 847 -5.16 -1.08 -15.03
N PHE A 848 -4.52 0.06 -15.27
CA PHE A 848 -3.39 0.19 -16.18
C PHE A 848 -2.10 0.13 -15.38
N MET A 849 -1.11 -0.60 -15.86
CA MET A 849 0.08 -0.86 -15.06
C MET A 849 1.32 -1.04 -15.93
N ASP A 850 2.48 -0.81 -15.34
CA ASP A 850 3.76 -1.09 -15.98
C ASP A 850 4.15 -2.57 -15.86
N GLN A 851 5.30 -2.90 -16.45
CA GLN A 851 5.84 -4.27 -16.42
C GLN A 851 6.15 -4.77 -15.01
N ASN A 852 6.51 -3.88 -14.08
CA ASN A 852 6.92 -4.24 -12.73
C ASN A 852 5.70 -4.61 -11.87
N ALA A 853 4.60 -3.87 -12.04
CA ALA A 853 3.37 -4.05 -11.29
C ALA A 853 2.69 -5.40 -11.55
N ILE A 854 2.83 -5.98 -12.75
CA ILE A 854 2.22 -7.29 -13.06
C ILE A 854 2.61 -8.35 -12.04
N ASN A 855 3.83 -8.30 -11.50
CA ASN A 855 4.37 -9.36 -10.66
C ASN A 855 3.82 -9.34 -9.24
N ASP A 856 3.24 -8.23 -8.79
CA ASP A 856 2.76 -8.07 -7.42
C ASP A 856 1.44 -7.28 -7.25
N ILE A 857 0.74 -6.94 -8.35
CA ILE A 857 -0.50 -6.18 -8.28
C ILE A 857 -1.64 -6.98 -7.65
N GLU A 858 -2.22 -6.40 -6.61
CA GLU A 858 -3.32 -6.99 -5.84
C GLU A 858 -4.49 -6.02 -5.77
N MET A 859 -5.71 -6.55 -5.78
CA MET A 859 -6.94 -5.84 -5.48
C MET A 859 -7.60 -6.52 -4.29
N ASP A 860 -7.92 -5.74 -3.25
CA ASP A 860 -8.46 -6.25 -1.99
C ASP A 860 -7.60 -7.38 -1.37
N GLY A 861 -6.28 -7.35 -1.64
CA GLY A 861 -5.31 -8.35 -1.17
C GLY A 861 -5.25 -9.62 -2.01
N VAL A 862 -6.10 -9.74 -3.03
CA VAL A 862 -6.10 -10.81 -4.01
C VAL A 862 -5.30 -10.39 -5.23
N PHE A 863 -4.38 -11.23 -5.66
CA PHE A 863 -3.53 -10.95 -6.82
C PHE A 863 -4.33 -10.92 -8.13
N ILE A 864 -4.25 -9.81 -8.88
CA ILE A 864 -5.03 -9.57 -10.09
C ILE A 864 -4.26 -10.17 -11.26
N SER A 865 -4.70 -11.32 -11.76
CA SER A 865 -3.83 -12.07 -12.64
C SER A 865 -4.52 -12.85 -13.75
N ASN A 866 -3.79 -12.95 -14.86
CA ASN A 866 -3.95 -13.62 -16.16
C ASN A 866 -5.32 -13.94 -16.77
N ASN A 867 -6.44 -13.99 -16.05
CA ASN A 867 -7.70 -14.24 -16.75
C ASN A 867 -8.06 -13.08 -17.67
N TYR A 868 -7.63 -11.85 -17.36
CA TYR A 868 -7.89 -10.67 -18.20
C TYR A 868 -6.79 -9.60 -18.14
N VAL A 869 -5.51 -10.00 -18.02
CA VAL A 869 -4.38 -9.05 -18.15
C VAL A 869 -3.95 -8.99 -19.61
N TYR A 870 -4.16 -7.84 -20.23
CA TYR A 870 -3.84 -7.58 -21.63
C TYR A 870 -2.56 -6.77 -21.74
N LYS A 871 -1.58 -7.32 -22.44
CA LYS A 871 -0.37 -6.59 -22.82
C LYS A 871 -0.72 -5.50 -23.84
N MET A 872 -0.30 -4.28 -23.54
CA MET A 872 -0.42 -3.08 -24.37
C MET A 872 0.94 -2.77 -24.99
N LEU A 873 0.99 -2.67 -26.32
CA LEU A 873 2.24 -2.42 -27.03
C LEU A 873 2.69 -0.98 -26.79
N SER A 874 3.97 -0.77 -26.50
CA SER A 874 4.57 0.57 -26.38
C SER A 874 6.06 0.55 -26.78
N PRO A 875 6.70 1.72 -26.97
CA PRO A 875 8.13 1.76 -27.28
C PRO A 875 8.96 1.37 -26.05
N ASN A 876 9.93 0.47 -26.26
CA ASN A 876 10.95 0.01 -25.30
C ASN A 876 10.48 -0.82 -24.11
N ASN A 877 9.24 -0.65 -23.64
CA ASN A 877 8.64 -1.49 -22.60
C ASN A 877 7.21 -1.88 -23.02
N SER A 878 6.48 -2.60 -22.18
CA SER A 878 5.06 -2.88 -22.45
C SER A 878 4.22 -2.44 -21.27
N GLY A 879 3.07 -1.84 -21.58
CA GLY A 879 2.02 -1.59 -20.62
C GLY A 879 1.14 -2.81 -20.46
N TYR A 880 0.35 -2.80 -19.41
CA TYR A 880 -0.58 -3.87 -19.11
C TYR A 880 -1.89 -3.27 -18.63
N PHE A 881 -2.98 -3.93 -19.01
CA PHE A 881 -4.33 -3.54 -18.62
C PHE A 881 -5.03 -4.75 -17.99
N ALA A 882 -5.65 -4.55 -16.84
CA ALA A 882 -6.52 -5.51 -16.20
C ALA A 882 -7.90 -4.91 -16.00
N LEU A 883 -8.94 -5.72 -16.20
CA LEU A 883 -10.31 -5.39 -15.86
C LEU A 883 -10.74 -6.26 -14.68
N GLN A 884 -11.25 -5.64 -13.62
CA GLN A 884 -11.89 -6.30 -12.50
C GLN A 884 -13.32 -5.79 -12.34
N THR A 885 -14.15 -6.53 -11.63
CA THR A 885 -15.53 -6.14 -11.35
C THR A 885 -15.79 -6.19 -9.86
N VAL A 886 -16.38 -5.14 -9.30
CA VAL A 886 -16.79 -5.08 -7.90
C VAL A 886 -18.26 -4.71 -7.79
N HIS A 887 -18.96 -5.46 -6.93
CA HIS A 887 -20.33 -5.16 -6.56
C HIS A 887 -20.39 -3.98 -5.59
N SER A 888 -21.50 -3.24 -5.62
CA SER A 888 -21.76 -2.21 -4.60
C SER A 888 -21.71 -2.84 -3.22
N THR A 889 -20.74 -2.44 -2.43
CA THR A 889 -20.67 -2.80 -1.02
C THR A 889 -20.29 -1.55 -0.24
N VAL A 890 -20.66 -1.51 1.04
CA VAL A 890 -20.30 -0.41 1.95
C VAL A 890 -18.81 -0.45 2.33
N ARG A 891 -17.99 -1.17 1.56
CA ARG A 891 -16.59 -1.45 1.85
C ARG A 891 -15.68 -0.58 1.01
N LEU A 892 -14.52 -0.27 1.55
CA LEU A 892 -13.42 0.31 0.78
C LEU A 892 -12.74 -0.79 -0.01
N HIS A 893 -12.54 -0.55 -1.29
CA HIS A 893 -11.68 -1.36 -2.12
C HIS A 893 -10.30 -0.73 -2.19
N TYR A 894 -9.29 -1.54 -2.49
CA TYR A 894 -7.96 -1.02 -2.81
C TYR A 894 -7.26 -1.79 -3.91
N VAL A 895 -6.42 -1.09 -4.66
CA VAL A 895 -5.39 -1.70 -5.51
C VAL A 895 -4.04 -1.42 -4.87
N GLN A 896 -3.12 -2.38 -4.91
CA GLN A 896 -1.76 -2.17 -4.44
C GLN A 896 -0.72 -2.84 -5.32
N SER A 897 0.43 -2.19 -5.50
CA SER A 897 1.58 -2.71 -6.26
C SER A 897 2.83 -1.91 -5.91
N THR A 898 4.01 -2.54 -5.95
CA THR A 898 5.29 -1.83 -5.88
C THR A 898 5.69 -1.21 -7.23
N GLY A 899 5.20 -1.75 -8.34
CA GLY A 899 5.28 -1.14 -9.67
C GLY A 899 4.24 -0.04 -9.88
N TYR A 900 4.36 0.68 -11.00
CA TYR A 900 3.52 1.83 -11.30
C TYR A 900 2.19 1.44 -11.92
N TYR A 901 1.09 1.98 -11.40
CA TYR A 901 -0.26 1.73 -11.92
C TYR A 901 -1.17 2.96 -11.89
N SER A 902 -2.27 2.89 -12.63
CA SER A 902 -3.41 3.80 -12.59
C SER A 902 -4.69 3.00 -12.53
N VAL A 903 -5.67 3.47 -11.77
CA VAL A 903 -6.99 2.86 -11.62
C VAL A 903 -8.06 3.86 -12.03
N HIS A 904 -8.98 3.39 -12.86
CA HIS A 904 -10.22 4.09 -13.20
C HIS A 904 -11.40 3.24 -12.79
N ILE A 905 -12.45 3.90 -12.31
CA ILE A 905 -13.74 3.28 -12.02
C ILE A 905 -14.68 3.64 -13.15
N LEU A 906 -15.26 2.62 -13.75
CA LEU A 906 -16.26 2.70 -14.79
C LEU A 906 -17.50 2.02 -14.25
N SER A 907 -18.66 2.67 -14.22
CA SER A 907 -19.84 2.11 -13.56
C SER A 907 -21.11 2.38 -14.33
N ASP A 908 -22.04 1.45 -14.20
CA ASP A 908 -23.43 1.59 -14.64
C ASP A 908 -24.34 1.78 -13.42
N THR A 909 -25.24 2.75 -13.51
CA THR A 909 -26.33 2.90 -12.54
C THR A 909 -27.40 1.86 -12.85
N SER A 910 -28.16 1.43 -11.84
CA SER A 910 -29.24 0.45 -12.05
C SER A 910 -30.37 0.92 -12.97
N GLU A 911 -30.35 2.19 -13.42
CA GLU A 911 -31.37 2.82 -14.24
C GLU A 911 -30.78 3.51 -15.48
N ASN A 912 -29.67 2.98 -16.02
CA ASN A 912 -29.13 3.37 -17.32
C ASN A 912 -28.40 4.73 -17.32
N GLY A 913 -27.51 4.93 -16.37
CA GLY A 913 -26.58 6.06 -16.29
C GLY A 913 -25.15 5.55 -16.24
N PHE A 914 -24.22 6.23 -16.90
CA PHE A 914 -22.89 5.68 -17.14
C PHE A 914 -21.80 6.71 -16.88
N TYR A 915 -20.83 6.38 -16.03
CA TYR A 915 -19.74 7.32 -15.67
C TYR A 915 -18.38 6.64 -15.58
N GLN A 916 -17.33 7.43 -15.76
CA GLN A 916 -15.95 7.01 -15.58
C GLN A 916 -15.13 8.09 -14.88
N TYR A 917 -14.31 7.71 -13.90
CA TYR A 917 -13.32 8.60 -13.34
C TYR A 917 -12.07 7.87 -12.87
N PHE A 918 -10.92 8.53 -12.95
CA PHE A 918 -9.69 8.07 -12.31
C PHE A 918 -9.80 8.16 -10.77
N VAL A 919 -9.30 7.15 -10.07
CA VAL A 919 -9.15 7.15 -8.59
C VAL A 919 -7.70 7.24 -8.14
N THR A 920 -6.78 7.25 -9.09
CA THR A 920 -5.35 7.42 -8.82
C THR A 920 -4.78 8.49 -9.74
N LEU A 921 -4.07 9.45 -9.16
CA LEU A 921 -3.32 10.42 -9.92
C LEU A 921 -2.16 10.95 -9.07
N SER A 922 -0.97 10.93 -9.65
CA SER A 922 0.18 11.68 -9.15
C SER A 922 0.41 12.92 -10.01
N SER A 923 1.02 13.93 -9.40
CA SER A 923 1.70 15.00 -10.11
C SER A 923 2.78 14.43 -11.04
N TYR A 924 3.14 15.18 -12.08
CA TYR A 924 4.21 14.76 -12.99
C TYR A 924 5.51 14.51 -12.22
N ARG A 925 6.07 13.31 -12.35
CA ARG A 925 7.35 12.97 -11.72
C ARG A 925 8.45 13.88 -12.27
N ASN A 926 9.13 14.62 -11.40
CA ASN A 926 10.30 15.41 -11.76
C ASN A 926 11.44 14.47 -12.21
N ILE A 927 11.58 14.24 -13.52
CA ILE A 927 12.62 13.38 -14.11
C ILE A 927 14.04 13.83 -13.67
N ILE A 928 14.22 15.10 -13.31
CA ILE A 928 15.52 15.68 -12.96
C ILE A 928 16.05 15.18 -11.60
N LYS A 929 15.20 14.83 -10.62
CA LYS A 929 15.69 14.39 -9.30
C LYS A 929 16.49 13.07 -9.34
N ASN A 930 16.26 12.22 -10.34
CA ASN A 930 17.03 11.00 -10.52
C ASN A 930 18.48 11.24 -11.00
N ARG A 931 18.82 12.46 -11.47
CA ARG A 931 20.22 12.81 -11.78
C ARG A 931 20.93 13.52 -10.64
N GLU A 932 20.28 14.36 -9.84
CA GLU A 932 20.96 14.99 -8.71
C GLU A 932 21.50 13.95 -7.71
N GLN A 933 20.79 12.84 -7.49
CA GLN A 933 21.30 11.74 -6.67
C GLN A 933 22.50 10.99 -7.30
N LYS A 934 22.69 11.04 -8.63
CA LYS A 934 23.87 10.45 -9.30
C LYS A 934 25.03 11.44 -9.50
N LEU A 935 24.77 12.74 -9.52
CA LEU A 935 25.81 13.77 -9.70
C LEU A 935 26.44 14.26 -8.39
N HIS A 936 25.81 14.00 -7.24
CA HIS A 936 26.42 14.32 -5.94
C HIS A 936 27.57 13.40 -5.53
N SER A 937 27.98 12.45 -6.38
CA SER A 937 29.30 11.81 -6.25
C SER A 937 30.38 12.68 -6.91
N ASN A 938 31.10 13.44 -6.08
CA ASN A 938 32.42 14.05 -6.33
C ASN A 938 32.51 15.08 -7.47
N ILE A 939 32.02 16.29 -7.24
CA ILE A 939 32.57 17.48 -7.92
C ILE A 939 33.05 18.46 -6.85
N THR A 940 34.36 18.43 -6.58
CA THR A 940 35.08 19.45 -5.81
C THR A 940 35.14 20.73 -6.65
N THR A 941 34.14 21.61 -6.53
CA THR A 941 34.16 22.95 -7.12
C THR A 941 35.14 23.83 -6.36
N ARG A 942 36.26 24.20 -7.01
CA ARG A 942 37.18 25.22 -6.53
C ARG A 942 36.62 26.59 -6.92
N GLU A 943 36.21 27.38 -5.94
CA GLU A 943 35.78 28.78 -6.11
C GLU A 943 36.94 29.60 -6.68
N VAL A 944 36.74 30.24 -7.83
CA VAL A 944 37.63 31.30 -8.32
C VAL A 944 36.84 32.59 -8.32
N THR A 945 37.19 33.46 -7.39
CA THR A 945 36.73 34.84 -7.27
C THR A 945 37.36 35.68 -8.39
N THR A 946 36.54 36.26 -9.26
CA THR A 946 36.97 37.32 -10.19
C THR A 946 36.11 38.56 -9.99
N GLU A 947 36.76 39.62 -9.52
CA GLU A 947 36.17 40.94 -9.25
C GLU A 947 35.70 41.64 -10.53
N LYS A 948 34.56 42.32 -10.38
CA LYS A 948 33.89 43.16 -11.36
C LYS A 948 34.67 44.44 -11.64
N THR A 949 34.73 44.83 -12.90
CA THR A 949 34.85 46.24 -13.29
C THR A 949 33.73 46.60 -14.28
N LEU A 950 32.78 47.39 -13.80
CA LEU A 950 31.66 47.95 -14.55
C LEU A 950 32.15 49.04 -15.53
N LEU A 951 31.99 48.84 -16.83
CA LEU A 951 32.06 49.93 -17.80
C LEU A 951 30.64 50.36 -18.20
N LYS A 952 30.29 51.60 -17.83
CA LYS A 952 29.06 52.31 -18.23
C LYS A 952 29.14 52.65 -19.72
N SER A 953 28.16 52.23 -20.53
CA SER A 953 27.94 52.82 -21.86
C SER A 953 26.57 53.48 -21.93
N SER A 954 26.58 54.72 -22.40
CA SER A 954 25.46 55.61 -22.58
C SER A 954 24.86 55.42 -23.98
N THR A 955 23.54 55.26 -24.08
CA THR A 955 22.83 55.29 -25.36
C THR A 955 21.67 56.28 -25.26
N LYS A 956 21.78 57.38 -26.02
CA LYS A 956 20.76 58.43 -26.16
C LYS A 956 19.52 57.88 -26.90
N PRO A 957 18.30 58.28 -26.50
CA PRO A 957 17.05 57.80 -27.07
C PRO A 957 16.69 58.58 -28.34
N PHE A 958 16.38 57.88 -29.43
CA PHE A 958 15.81 58.48 -30.64
C PHE A 958 14.28 58.57 -30.49
N GLN A 959 13.78 59.81 -30.42
CA GLN A 959 12.35 60.13 -30.56
C GLN A 959 11.91 59.87 -31.99
N LYS A 960 10.90 59.02 -32.19
CA LYS A 960 10.24 58.84 -33.49
C LYS A 960 8.81 59.33 -33.39
N ILE A 961 8.55 60.45 -34.05
CA ILE A 961 7.22 61.05 -34.25
C ILE A 961 6.50 60.19 -35.29
N VAL A 962 5.32 59.67 -34.96
CA VAL A 962 4.42 59.00 -35.88
C VAL A 962 3.13 59.81 -35.88
N CYS A 963 2.85 60.45 -37.03
CA CYS A 963 1.59 61.13 -37.29
C CYS A 963 0.72 60.19 -38.11
N ASP A 964 -0.48 59.89 -37.61
CA ASP A 964 -1.48 59.08 -38.29
C ASP A 964 -2.03 59.80 -39.52
N LYS A 965 -2.22 59.00 -40.58
CA LYS A 965 -2.94 59.38 -41.79
C LYS A 965 -4.41 59.13 -41.56
N GLU A 966 -5.17 60.23 -41.59
CA GLU A 966 -6.59 60.39 -41.92
C GLU A 966 -7.39 61.14 -40.85
N LEU A 967 -7.78 62.37 -41.23
CA LEU A 967 -8.78 63.25 -40.63
C LEU A 967 -8.50 63.77 -39.21
N SER A 968 -8.01 65.01 -39.21
CA SER A 968 -8.01 65.96 -38.09
C SER A 968 -9.35 66.03 -37.35
N LEU A 969 -9.35 65.83 -36.02
CA LEU A 969 -9.86 66.79 -35.02
C LEU A 969 -9.89 66.15 -33.61
N ASN A 970 -9.15 66.77 -32.68
CA ASN A 970 -9.31 66.71 -31.23
C ASN A 970 -9.17 65.37 -30.48
N CYS A 971 -7.92 65.04 -30.13
CA CYS A 971 -7.61 64.21 -28.95
C CYS A 971 -8.01 64.97 -27.67
N LYS A 972 -9.16 64.66 -27.07
CA LYS A 972 -9.50 65.11 -25.70
C LYS A 972 -9.51 63.93 -24.73
N SER A 973 -8.72 64.11 -23.68
CA SER A 973 -8.60 63.28 -22.47
C SER A 973 -9.95 63.10 -21.79
N ILE A 974 -10.43 61.86 -21.68
CA ILE A 974 -11.59 61.52 -20.85
C ILE A 974 -11.08 61.21 -19.44
N ALA A 975 -11.51 62.05 -18.51
CA ALA A 975 -11.16 62.01 -17.10
C ALA A 975 -11.75 60.78 -16.39
N ASN A 976 -10.96 60.29 -15.43
CA ASN A 976 -11.24 59.26 -14.44
C ASN A 976 -12.69 59.19 -13.95
N ASN A 977 -13.42 58.16 -14.35
CA ASN A 977 -14.57 57.70 -13.57
C ASN A 977 -14.15 56.59 -12.63
N LYS A 978 -14.17 56.92 -11.34
CA LYS A 978 -14.03 56.00 -10.21
C LYS A 978 -15.24 55.06 -10.19
N ASN A 979 -15.10 53.88 -10.77
CA ASN A 979 -15.80 52.70 -10.30
C ASN A 979 -14.86 51.53 -10.51
N GLU A 980 -14.55 50.80 -9.44
CA GLU A 980 -13.78 49.56 -9.46
C GLU A 980 -14.61 48.47 -10.17
N SER A 981 -14.79 48.61 -11.48
CA SER A 981 -15.42 47.60 -12.32
C SER A 981 -14.41 46.51 -12.64
N ASP A 982 -14.83 45.25 -12.57
CA ASP A 982 -14.09 44.09 -13.06
C ASP A 982 -13.59 44.35 -14.50
N ILE A 983 -12.31 44.72 -14.67
CA ILE A 983 -11.75 45.09 -15.97
C ILE A 983 -11.40 43.82 -16.75
N ILE A 984 -12.17 43.51 -17.79
CA ILE A 984 -11.77 42.61 -18.87
C ILE A 984 -11.17 43.48 -19.98
N MET A 985 -9.91 43.26 -20.32
CA MET A 985 -9.26 43.86 -21.49
C MET A 985 -9.23 42.81 -22.61
N LEU A 986 -9.94 43.07 -23.70
CA LEU A 986 -9.81 42.37 -24.97
C LEU A 986 -8.66 43.04 -25.73
N ASP A 987 -7.57 42.31 -25.99
CA ASP A 987 -6.44 42.83 -26.76
C ASP A 987 -6.35 42.07 -28.10
N HIS A 988 -6.63 42.79 -29.20
CA HIS A 988 -6.41 42.32 -30.56
C HIS A 988 -5.01 42.76 -31.01
N ARG A 989 -3.95 41.99 -30.72
CA ARG A 989 -2.59 42.32 -31.20
C ARG A 989 -1.86 41.13 -31.82
N ASN A 990 -1.50 41.34 -33.08
CA ASN A 990 -0.55 40.52 -33.84
C ASN A 990 0.86 40.63 -33.23
N ILE A 991 1.38 39.50 -32.72
CA ILE A 991 2.70 39.43 -32.09
C ILE A 991 3.75 39.14 -33.17
N ALA A 992 4.60 40.12 -33.48
CA ALA A 992 5.77 39.96 -34.35
C ALA A 992 7.08 40.28 -33.62
N LYS A 993 7.93 39.25 -33.56
CA LYS A 993 9.41 39.23 -33.64
C LYS A 993 10.25 40.15 -32.72
N GLY A 994 11.05 39.49 -31.87
CA GLY A 994 12.51 39.64 -31.92
C GLY A 994 13.21 40.06 -30.63
N ILE A 995 13.84 39.12 -29.91
CA ILE A 995 14.97 39.41 -29.01
C ILE A 995 16.03 38.31 -29.18
N ARG A 996 17.26 38.74 -29.48
CA ARG A 996 18.46 37.92 -29.73
C ARG A 996 19.00 37.28 -28.46
N ALA A 997 19.22 35.97 -28.50
CA ALA A 997 19.99 35.19 -27.53
C ALA A 997 21.50 35.50 -27.63
N ARG A 998 22.19 35.57 -26.48
CA ARG A 998 23.65 35.65 -26.38
C ARG A 998 24.19 34.31 -25.86
N ASN A 999 25.10 33.75 -26.65
CA ASN A 999 25.84 32.51 -26.46
C ASN A 999 26.74 32.54 -25.21
N MET A 1000 26.86 31.40 -24.52
CA MET A 1000 28.01 31.12 -23.66
C MET A 1000 28.47 29.67 -23.88
N PHE A 1001 29.75 29.57 -24.21
CA PHE A 1001 30.52 28.36 -24.54
C PHE A 1001 30.85 27.52 -23.31
N ALA A 1002 30.91 26.20 -23.45
CA ALA A 1002 32.03 25.38 -22.99
C ALA A 1002 31.85 23.91 -23.43
N SER A 1003 32.78 23.45 -24.27
CA SER A 1003 32.96 22.06 -24.70
C SER A 1003 33.72 21.25 -23.64
N GLY A 1004 33.26 20.04 -23.32
CA GLY A 1004 33.97 19.09 -22.44
C GLY A 1004 34.02 17.69 -23.07
N ASN A 1005 35.23 17.15 -23.25
CA ASN A 1005 35.52 15.90 -23.94
C ASN A 1005 35.01 14.66 -23.19
N SER A 1006 34.33 13.77 -23.93
CA SER A 1006 33.89 12.45 -23.49
C SER A 1006 35.05 11.44 -23.49
N ILE A 1007 35.28 10.75 -22.36
CA ILE A 1007 36.17 9.59 -22.31
C ILE A 1007 35.36 8.35 -22.74
N LYS A 1008 35.69 7.79 -23.91
CA LYS A 1008 35.13 6.52 -24.41
C LYS A 1008 35.71 5.36 -23.60
N LEU A 1009 34.85 4.67 -22.85
CA LEU A 1009 35.19 3.39 -22.21
C LEU A 1009 35.35 2.34 -23.31
N THR A 1010 36.58 1.86 -23.52
CA THR A 1010 36.90 0.87 -24.56
C THR A 1010 36.37 -0.51 -24.16
N THR A 1011 35.98 -1.28 -25.18
CA THR A 1011 35.41 -2.63 -25.13
C THR A 1011 36.21 -3.63 -24.27
N ALA A 1012 37.48 -3.35 -23.99
CA ALA A 1012 38.32 -4.17 -23.11
C ALA A 1012 37.81 -4.22 -21.66
N ALA A 1013 37.25 -3.13 -21.12
CA ALA A 1013 36.76 -3.10 -19.74
C ALA A 1013 35.50 -3.97 -19.55
N LEU A 1014 34.65 -4.08 -20.58
CA LEU A 1014 33.44 -4.89 -20.53
C LEU A 1014 33.75 -6.40 -20.53
N ILE A 1015 34.80 -6.81 -21.24
CA ILE A 1015 35.24 -8.21 -21.31
C ILE A 1015 35.79 -8.68 -19.95
N ILE A 1016 36.52 -7.82 -19.24
CA ILE A 1016 37.08 -8.13 -17.92
C ILE A 1016 35.95 -8.35 -16.89
N ILE A 1017 34.89 -7.53 -16.93
CA ILE A 1017 33.74 -7.67 -16.02
C ILE A 1017 33.00 -9.00 -16.26
N ILE A 1018 32.81 -9.40 -17.52
CA ILE A 1018 32.15 -10.67 -17.87
C ILE A 1018 33.01 -11.86 -17.43
N GLN A 1019 34.34 -11.80 -17.59
CA GLN A 1019 35.23 -12.85 -17.11
C GLN A 1019 35.21 -12.98 -15.58
N LEU A 1020 35.19 -11.87 -14.84
CA LEU A 1020 35.08 -11.88 -13.38
C LEU A 1020 33.76 -12.49 -12.90
N LEU A 1021 32.64 -12.19 -13.57
CA LEU A 1021 31.33 -12.79 -13.31
C LEU A 1021 31.30 -14.30 -13.61
N LEU A 1022 31.98 -14.75 -14.67
CA LEU A 1022 32.08 -16.18 -14.97
C LEU A 1022 32.96 -16.92 -13.94
N LEU A 1023 34.07 -16.32 -13.52
CA LEU A 1023 34.95 -16.89 -12.49
C LEU A 1023 34.27 -16.96 -11.11
N SER A 1024 33.42 -15.98 -10.76
CA SER A 1024 32.62 -16.07 -9.53
C SER A 1024 31.57 -17.18 -9.61
N LEU A 1025 31.00 -17.46 -10.80
CA LEU A 1025 30.04 -18.54 -10.98
C LEU A 1025 30.69 -19.93 -10.89
N ILE A 1026 31.89 -20.12 -11.45
CA ILE A 1026 32.62 -21.40 -11.39
C ILE A 1026 33.06 -21.72 -9.96
N LYS A 1027 33.18 -20.72 -9.07
CA LYS A 1027 33.53 -20.96 -7.65
C LYS A 1027 32.35 -21.35 -6.77
N ILE A 1028 31.12 -21.17 -7.24
CA ILE A 1028 29.89 -21.48 -6.51
C ILE A 1028 29.33 -22.86 -6.93
N VAL A 1029 29.69 -23.34 -8.13
CA VAL A 1029 29.54 -24.75 -8.55
C VAL A 1029 30.72 -25.55 -8.03
#